data_AF-A0A210Q953-F1
#
_entry.id   AF-A0A210Q953-F1
#
_cell.length_a   1.000
_cell.length_b   1.000
_cell.length_c   1.000
_cell.angle_alpha   90.00
_cell.angle_beta   90.00
_cell.angle_gamma   90.00
#
_symmetry.space_group_name_H-M   'P 1'
#
loop_
_entity.id
_entity.type
_entity.pdbx_description
1 polymer ?
#
loop_
_entity_poly.entity_id
_entity_poly.type
_entity_poly.pdbx_seq_one_letter_code
_entity_poly.pdbx_strand_id
1 'polypeptide(L)'
;MVYYYRSPVLHAGTRQVWDGSMLSKNSTGARCGVRCPAGQNAFMARTGTGIHVRPTICFNGRTLFSPDLQNTGRGINAVFIDPDTLEIKDQQIFDTYLDVYPLLRYVRDKVPRNTLVLAVSFDEVSEGLKEEGRNVFVAMGSNLISRVQFRDNFMIVGQLGLRRGHAIEFHKSRETSAFAPPIEKQGCFGLPMGPIGDMEDYLPSVQTLGAIQPGPDFKNCGLASGCEDGTFSMLVDTGESDKKAPKICVAGKIIVDKQINDAGRGFNMAVIDHVSFQVKSVSRYDTYLKDSLSLEFFLDKLEPDDIVVAVVNDDGSRKLSLHAKELFNKLGSSMVQNLKFRDVWYFVGQRGIDGFTKHEKISYAGYDGEWPKNLHSSFCVSKKLEGLKVAPDPGGYRNEGRRAFCKKYDGYADFCEASKIDKTISPVGLVDKSLFNNPIFDVPIIIIPGMDHNALVRTLETTIMQPGVRPSLVTVMWDEKTVEHAELADLFSYNNHSLEGSLNYIDQMQKALTAGWKLIPEAKYLIVLEEEIVLAPDFLSFLGQSLVIVESDATLLGVSAWNYNGYDTTSGDRTMVYRVEEFPGLGFLLKRSVYDTYMKDHMSTCCSQRVWNSWALAGEDVVGEILVPDVSRVYRQPYQTWNTDEDYLTELFNKPRLTNLEAGMNLKGLSHLIESHYDALLHKKLLLANAINIDVLKKCFTLKEQQLYVPVEIKSVFAVYFEQSGPEDFSLLNKLCLCFGLYSVKGKRPRNLHKGVIRKEGILVGSSSQEFYKHKPADYQALTIQNTDKEDMSNEAIDFSKSFI
;
A
#
# COMPACT_ATOMS: atom_id res chain seq x y z
N MET A 1 60.01 -28.31 37.29
CA MET A 1 59.50 -29.32 36.33
C MET A 1 58.60 -28.59 35.34
N VAL A 2 58.94 -28.61 34.06
CA VAL A 2 58.26 -27.86 32.98
C VAL A 2 57.31 -28.84 32.27
N TYR A 3 56.01 -28.56 32.26
CA TYR A 3 55.03 -29.37 31.53
C TYR A 3 54.82 -28.79 30.12
N TYR A 4 55.22 -29.55 29.11
CA TYR A 4 54.85 -29.31 27.71
C TYR A 4 53.49 -29.97 27.42
N TYR A 5 52.46 -29.18 27.13
CA TYR A 5 51.23 -29.72 26.52
C TYR A 5 51.46 -29.89 25.01
N ARG A 6 51.67 -31.14 24.58
CA ARG A 6 51.65 -31.52 23.15
C ARG A 6 50.19 -31.56 22.67
N SER A 7 49.83 -30.70 21.72
CA SER A 7 48.66 -30.94 20.86
C SER A 7 49.03 -31.97 19.78
N PRO A 8 48.22 -33.01 19.54
CA PRO A 8 48.60 -34.12 18.69
C PRO A 8 48.19 -33.91 17.22
N VAL A 9 48.67 -32.86 16.54
CA VAL A 9 48.95 -32.82 15.08
C VAL A 9 49.84 -31.59 14.81
N LEU A 10 51.14 -31.64 15.08
CA LEU A 10 52.09 -30.63 14.58
C LEU A 10 53.42 -31.32 14.29
N HIS A 11 53.79 -31.40 13.02
CA HIS A 11 55.13 -31.77 12.59
C HIS A 11 56.18 -30.86 13.28
N ALA A 12 57.16 -31.49 13.91
CA ALA A 12 58.50 -31.01 14.21
C ALA A 12 58.73 -29.49 14.41
N GLY A 13 58.83 -29.05 15.68
CA GLY A 13 59.83 -28.07 16.13
C GLY A 13 59.77 -26.59 15.72
N THR A 14 58.85 -26.14 14.85
CA THR A 14 58.92 -24.80 14.23
C THR A 14 57.94 -23.74 14.77
N ARG A 15 57.03 -24.12 15.69
CA ARG A 15 56.03 -23.21 16.26
C ARG A 15 55.85 -23.45 17.75
N GLN A 16 55.83 -22.37 18.53
CA GLN A 16 55.66 -22.40 19.98
C GLN A 16 54.64 -21.31 20.36
N VAL A 17 53.53 -21.68 21.00
CA VAL A 17 52.49 -20.72 21.40
C VAL A 17 52.04 -21.03 22.82
N TRP A 18 51.93 -20.00 23.66
CA TRP A 18 51.51 -20.12 25.04
C TRP A 18 50.60 -18.95 25.46
N ASP A 19 49.95 -19.07 26.61
CA ASP A 19 49.07 -18.05 27.16
C ASP A 19 49.87 -16.83 27.69
N GLY A 20 49.35 -15.63 27.44
CA GLY A 20 49.98 -14.37 27.89
C GLY A 20 50.14 -14.24 29.41
N SER A 21 49.33 -14.97 30.18
CA SER A 21 49.26 -14.89 31.65
C SER A 21 50.35 -15.67 32.40
N MET A 22 51.26 -16.39 31.71
CA MET A 22 52.24 -17.29 32.33
C MET A 22 53.66 -16.73 32.52
N LEU A 23 53.90 -15.42 32.39
CA LEU A 23 55.17 -14.78 32.80
C LEU A 23 54.91 -13.68 33.82
N SER A 24 55.77 -13.63 34.83
CA SER A 24 55.55 -13.15 36.19
C SER A 24 55.32 -11.64 36.37
N LYS A 25 54.61 -11.30 37.47
CA LYS A 25 54.43 -9.98 38.09
C LYS A 25 55.76 -9.32 38.56
N ASN A 26 56.79 -9.23 37.72
CA ASN A 26 58.04 -8.54 38.07
C ASN A 26 58.82 -8.01 36.86
N SER A 27 58.12 -7.41 35.89
CA SER A 27 58.78 -6.51 34.95
C SER A 27 57.90 -5.30 34.64
N THR A 28 58.51 -4.14 34.69
CA THR A 28 57.96 -2.87 34.25
C THR A 28 57.60 -2.94 32.76
N GLY A 29 56.30 -2.94 32.44
CA GLY A 29 55.78 -2.21 31.27
C GLY A 29 55.92 -2.76 29.84
N ALA A 30 56.57 -3.88 29.53
CA ALA A 30 56.71 -4.30 28.12
C ALA A 30 55.90 -5.57 27.76
N ARG A 31 54.61 -5.41 27.43
CA ARG A 31 53.72 -6.50 26.98
C ARG A 31 54.17 -7.21 25.67
N CYS A 32 55.12 -6.65 24.92
CA CYS A 32 55.61 -7.21 23.65
C CYS A 32 56.98 -7.94 23.75
N GLY A 33 57.47 -8.26 24.94
CA GLY A 33 58.84 -8.75 25.18
C GLY A 33 59.16 -10.22 24.85
N VAL A 34 58.52 -10.82 23.85
CA VAL A 34 58.71 -12.23 23.47
C VAL A 34 60.06 -12.42 22.75
N ARG A 35 60.88 -13.39 23.20
CA ARG A 35 62.16 -13.75 22.56
C ARG A 35 62.05 -15.12 21.90
N CYS A 36 62.48 -15.21 20.65
CA CYS A 36 62.40 -16.43 19.86
C CYS A 36 63.80 -16.94 19.43
N PRO A 37 63.94 -18.25 19.15
CA PRO A 37 65.16 -18.81 18.56
C PRO A 37 65.54 -18.13 17.24
N ALA A 38 66.81 -18.19 16.87
CA ALA A 38 67.30 -17.64 15.60
C ALA A 38 66.52 -18.24 14.41
N GLY A 39 66.08 -17.39 13.49
CA GLY A 39 65.26 -17.78 12.33
C GLY A 39 63.75 -17.88 12.60
N GLN A 40 63.28 -17.50 13.79
CA GLN A 40 61.84 -17.42 14.11
C GLN A 40 61.42 -15.98 14.44
N ASN A 41 60.14 -15.71 14.19
CA ASN A 41 59.48 -14.44 14.48
C ASN A 41 58.61 -14.54 15.74
N ALA A 42 58.63 -13.48 16.53
CA ALA A 42 57.87 -13.34 17.76
C ALA A 42 56.56 -12.60 17.52
N PHE A 43 55.47 -13.07 18.13
CA PHE A 43 54.22 -12.32 18.20
C PHE A 43 53.65 -12.33 19.62
N MET A 44 52.86 -11.29 19.89
CA MET A 44 51.86 -11.30 20.95
C MET A 44 50.60 -10.67 20.36
N ALA A 45 49.44 -11.28 20.56
CA ALA A 45 48.20 -10.58 20.27
C ALA A 45 47.12 -10.86 21.32
N ARG A 46 46.30 -9.85 21.53
CA ARG A 46 45.16 -9.87 22.42
C ARG A 46 43.92 -9.30 21.72
N THR A 47 42.83 -10.05 21.71
CA THR A 47 41.53 -9.56 21.22
C THR A 47 40.92 -8.58 22.22
N GLY A 48 39.94 -7.79 21.77
CA GLY A 48 39.24 -6.90 22.69
C GLY A 48 38.39 -7.62 23.75
N THR A 49 37.91 -6.87 24.73
CA THR A 49 36.95 -7.36 25.75
C THR A 49 35.78 -6.39 25.84
N GLY A 50 34.60 -6.87 25.41
CA GLY A 50 33.44 -6.00 25.23
C GLY A 50 33.71 -4.87 24.25
N ILE A 51 33.08 -3.72 24.48
CA ILE A 51 33.24 -2.50 23.66
C ILE A 51 34.32 -1.55 24.20
N HIS A 52 34.84 -1.79 25.41
CA HIS A 52 35.69 -0.84 26.13
C HIS A 52 37.17 -1.19 26.05
N VAL A 53 37.53 -2.47 26.11
CA VAL A 53 38.93 -2.90 26.10
C VAL A 53 39.35 -3.21 24.68
N ARG A 54 40.18 -2.33 24.12
CA ARG A 54 40.70 -2.41 22.76
C ARG A 54 41.78 -3.50 22.61
N PRO A 55 41.95 -4.07 21.40
CA PRO A 55 42.90 -5.15 21.15
C PRO A 55 44.35 -4.67 21.18
N THR A 56 45.29 -5.62 21.17
CA THR A 56 46.74 -5.35 21.07
C THR A 56 47.38 -6.34 20.09
N ILE A 57 48.25 -5.86 19.21
CA ILE A 57 49.08 -6.70 18.34
C ILE A 57 50.54 -6.23 18.46
N CYS A 58 51.43 -7.18 18.74
CA CYS A 58 52.87 -7.02 18.73
C CYS A 58 53.52 -7.98 17.73
N PHE A 59 54.55 -7.52 17.04
CA PHE A 59 55.38 -8.34 16.18
C PHE A 59 56.87 -7.98 16.37
N ASN A 60 57.72 -8.98 16.61
CA ASN A 60 59.16 -8.83 16.84
C ASN A 60 59.52 -7.70 17.82
N GLY A 61 58.81 -7.64 18.96
CA GLY A 61 59.03 -6.65 20.01
C GLY A 61 58.38 -5.29 19.78
N ARG A 62 57.85 -5.00 18.58
CA ARG A 62 57.18 -3.74 18.24
C ARG A 62 55.68 -3.83 18.49
N THR A 63 55.13 -2.85 19.21
CA THR A 63 53.67 -2.66 19.33
C THR A 63 53.14 -2.01 18.05
N LEU A 64 52.15 -2.66 17.42
CA LEU A 64 51.55 -2.21 16.17
C LEU A 64 50.12 -1.73 16.40
N PHE A 65 49.31 -2.50 17.12
CA PHE A 65 48.01 -2.05 17.61
C PHE A 65 48.03 -2.03 19.13
N SER A 66 47.52 -0.97 19.74
CA SER A 66 47.25 -0.93 21.18
C SER A 66 46.23 0.16 21.53
N PRO A 67 45.63 0.11 22.73
CA PRO A 67 44.81 1.22 23.23
C PRO A 67 45.58 2.55 23.28
N ASP A 68 46.86 2.51 23.65
CA ASP A 68 47.71 3.70 23.81
C ASP A 68 48.02 4.40 22.48
N LEU A 69 48.08 3.63 21.39
CA LEU A 69 48.28 4.16 20.03
C LEU A 69 47.00 4.70 19.40
N GLN A 70 45.84 4.50 20.04
CA GLN A 70 44.51 4.93 19.58
C GLN A 70 44.15 4.48 18.14
N ASN A 71 44.80 3.42 17.65
CA ASN A 71 44.69 3.00 16.26
C ASN A 71 43.89 1.70 16.10
N THR A 72 42.89 1.46 16.95
CA THR A 72 42.05 0.24 16.91
C THR A 72 40.59 0.60 16.63
N GLY A 73 39.78 -0.34 16.14
CA GLY A 73 38.36 -0.11 15.88
C GLY A 73 37.55 -1.40 15.80
N ARG A 74 36.21 -1.28 15.78
CA ARG A 74 35.29 -2.42 15.70
C ARG A 74 35.57 -3.27 14.46
N GLY A 75 35.39 -4.58 14.57
CA GLY A 75 35.62 -5.52 13.49
C GLY A 75 37.01 -6.16 13.54
N ILE A 76 37.64 -6.33 12.38
CA ILE A 76 38.96 -6.95 12.24
C ILE A 76 40.04 -5.87 12.22
N ASN A 77 41.01 -5.99 13.12
CA ASN A 77 42.21 -5.15 13.16
C ASN A 77 43.38 -5.99 12.65
N ALA A 78 43.97 -5.63 11.52
CA ALA A 78 44.93 -6.46 10.80
C ALA A 78 46.23 -5.73 10.45
N VAL A 79 47.35 -6.43 10.57
CA VAL A 79 48.69 -6.01 10.15
C VAL A 79 49.12 -6.88 8.98
N PHE A 80 49.64 -6.26 7.92
CA PHE A 80 50.19 -6.92 6.74
C PHE A 80 51.70 -6.72 6.67
N ILE A 81 52.44 -7.83 6.58
CA ILE A 81 53.89 -7.88 6.75
C ILE A 81 54.52 -8.62 5.56
N ASP A 82 55.57 -8.04 5.00
CA ASP A 82 56.35 -8.69 3.96
C ASP A 82 57.16 -9.86 4.55
N PRO A 83 57.01 -11.08 4.03
CA PRO A 83 57.55 -12.28 4.67
C PRO A 83 59.08 -12.39 4.54
N ASP A 84 59.68 -11.72 3.56
CA ASP A 84 61.12 -11.83 3.27
C ASP A 84 61.91 -10.75 4.02
N THR A 85 61.37 -9.54 4.09
CA THR A 85 62.00 -8.37 4.73
C THR A 85 61.52 -8.14 6.17
N LEU A 86 60.38 -8.71 6.55
CA LEU A 86 59.69 -8.48 7.82
C LEU A 86 59.25 -7.02 8.05
N GLU A 87 59.22 -6.21 6.99
CA GLU A 87 58.71 -4.85 7.03
C GLU A 87 57.18 -4.85 7.15
N ILE A 88 56.66 -3.95 8.00
CA ILE A 88 55.23 -3.68 8.10
C ILE A 88 54.81 -2.88 6.86
N LYS A 89 54.01 -3.49 5.98
CA LYS A 89 53.53 -2.82 4.76
C LYS A 89 52.29 -1.98 5.03
N ASP A 90 51.41 -2.45 5.91
CA ASP A 90 50.20 -1.70 6.27
C ASP A 90 49.54 -2.18 7.58
N GLN A 91 48.67 -1.33 8.12
CA GLN A 91 47.81 -1.57 9.28
C GLN A 91 46.40 -1.09 8.98
N GLN A 92 45.43 -1.99 8.96
CA GLN A 92 44.05 -1.69 8.56
C GLN A 92 43.04 -2.12 9.62
N ILE A 93 41.95 -1.36 9.68
CA ILE A 93 40.77 -1.67 10.49
C ILE A 93 39.61 -1.89 9.52
N PHE A 94 39.00 -3.06 9.58
CA PHE A 94 37.84 -3.42 8.77
C PHE A 94 36.64 -3.60 9.67
N ASP A 95 35.67 -2.68 9.59
CA ASP A 95 34.41 -2.76 10.35
C ASP A 95 33.47 -3.79 9.72
N THR A 96 33.79 -5.07 9.92
CA THR A 96 33.05 -6.21 9.37
C THR A 96 31.70 -6.45 10.05
N TYR A 97 31.30 -5.63 11.03
CA TYR A 97 29.91 -5.56 11.49
C TYR A 97 29.04 -4.82 10.48
N LEU A 98 29.55 -3.72 9.90
CA LEU A 98 28.83 -2.94 8.89
C LEU A 98 28.96 -3.56 7.50
N ASP A 99 30.18 -3.83 7.07
CA ASP A 99 30.45 -4.30 5.72
C ASP A 99 31.78 -5.06 5.61
N VAL A 100 31.76 -6.16 4.86
CA VAL A 100 32.90 -7.04 4.60
C VAL A 100 33.69 -6.64 3.35
N TYR A 101 33.11 -5.84 2.46
CA TYR A 101 33.73 -5.50 1.18
C TYR A 101 35.02 -4.69 1.26
N PRO A 102 35.24 -3.78 2.23
CA PRO A 102 36.53 -3.13 2.41
C PRO A 102 37.68 -4.12 2.63
N LEU A 103 37.45 -5.18 3.41
CA LEU A 103 38.44 -6.25 3.63
C LEU A 103 38.70 -7.03 2.34
N LEU A 104 37.64 -7.44 1.63
CA LEU A 104 37.75 -8.19 0.38
C LEU A 104 38.52 -7.43 -0.69
N ARG A 105 38.18 -6.14 -0.91
CA ARG A 105 38.84 -5.26 -1.88
C ARG A 105 40.31 -5.05 -1.52
N TYR A 106 40.60 -4.77 -0.25
CA TYR A 106 41.96 -4.54 0.21
C TYR A 106 42.86 -5.76 -0.03
N VAL A 107 42.43 -6.96 0.42
CA VAL A 107 43.21 -8.18 0.25
C VAL A 107 43.41 -8.55 -1.22
N ARG A 108 42.39 -8.35 -2.06
CA ARG A 108 42.50 -8.63 -3.50
C ARG A 108 43.42 -7.65 -4.23
N ASP A 109 43.28 -6.36 -3.97
CA ASP A 109 43.88 -5.31 -4.81
C ASP A 109 45.26 -4.87 -4.32
N LYS A 110 45.53 -4.98 -3.02
CA LYS A 110 46.72 -4.37 -2.40
C LYS A 110 47.64 -5.35 -1.68
N VAL A 111 47.21 -6.58 -1.41
CA VAL A 111 48.00 -7.53 -0.61
C VAL A 111 48.66 -8.57 -1.53
N PRO A 112 50.00 -8.56 -1.65
CA PRO A 112 50.71 -9.56 -2.44
C PRO A 112 50.51 -10.98 -1.91
N ARG A 113 50.69 -11.99 -2.78
CA ARG A 113 50.79 -13.39 -2.35
C ARG A 113 51.89 -13.54 -1.31
N ASN A 114 51.78 -14.55 -0.45
CA ASN A 114 52.76 -14.86 0.58
C ASN A 114 52.83 -13.86 1.76
N THR A 115 52.08 -12.75 1.72
CA THR A 115 52.05 -11.74 2.81
C THR A 115 51.66 -12.37 4.14
N LEU A 116 52.44 -12.09 5.18
CA LEU A 116 52.16 -12.49 6.55
C LEU A 116 51.09 -11.55 7.14
N VAL A 117 50.08 -12.13 7.79
CA VAL A 117 48.93 -11.39 8.32
C VAL A 117 48.72 -11.73 9.80
N LEU A 118 48.67 -10.71 10.64
CA LEU A 118 48.25 -10.81 12.04
C LEU A 118 46.93 -10.06 12.18
N ALA A 119 45.86 -10.75 12.58
CA ALA A 119 44.55 -10.14 12.73
C ALA A 119 43.84 -10.56 14.03
N VAL A 120 43.13 -9.61 14.64
CA VAL A 120 42.37 -9.82 15.88
C VAL A 120 41.00 -9.15 15.81
N SER A 121 40.01 -9.77 16.45
CA SER A 121 38.67 -9.23 16.63
C SER A 121 38.58 -8.16 17.71
N PHE A 122 37.67 -7.20 17.51
CA PHE A 122 37.20 -6.29 18.55
C PHE A 122 35.71 -5.97 18.41
N ASP A 123 34.99 -6.02 19.53
CA ASP A 123 33.55 -5.81 19.64
C ASP A 123 32.74 -6.84 18.83
N GLU A 124 32.29 -6.49 17.63
CA GLU A 124 31.49 -7.35 16.76
C GLU A 124 32.17 -7.49 15.40
N VAL A 125 32.26 -8.73 14.91
CA VAL A 125 32.97 -9.08 13.69
C VAL A 125 32.09 -9.83 12.70
N SER A 126 31.04 -10.52 13.18
CA SER A 126 30.37 -11.59 12.44
C SER A 126 29.13 -11.18 11.67
N GLU A 127 28.46 -10.07 12.04
CA GLU A 127 27.18 -9.64 11.46
C GLU A 127 27.30 -9.38 9.95
N GLY A 128 28.31 -8.61 9.55
CA GLY A 128 28.61 -8.33 8.14
C GLY A 128 29.58 -9.34 7.51
N LEU A 129 30.25 -10.19 8.28
CA LEU A 129 31.24 -11.16 7.80
C LEU A 129 30.58 -12.42 7.20
N LYS A 130 30.09 -12.25 5.97
CA LYS A 130 29.53 -13.29 5.10
C LYS A 130 30.59 -14.31 4.66
N GLU A 131 30.13 -15.37 3.99
CA GLU A 131 30.97 -16.52 3.57
C GLU A 131 32.20 -16.09 2.78
N GLU A 132 32.07 -15.10 1.90
CA GLU A 132 33.15 -14.56 1.07
C GLU A 132 34.24 -13.90 1.93
N GLY A 133 33.85 -13.14 2.96
CA GLY A 133 34.80 -12.60 3.93
C GLY A 133 35.48 -13.67 4.76
N ARG A 134 34.77 -14.75 5.10
CA ARG A 134 35.35 -15.90 5.79
C ARG A 134 36.37 -16.62 4.90
N ASN A 135 36.12 -16.69 3.60
CA ASN A 135 37.05 -17.27 2.63
C ASN A 135 38.37 -16.51 2.53
N VAL A 136 38.39 -15.19 2.79
CA VAL A 136 39.65 -14.42 2.92
C VAL A 136 40.55 -15.00 4.01
N PHE A 137 39.99 -15.34 5.18
CA PHE A 137 40.77 -15.92 6.27
C PHE A 137 41.10 -17.39 6.02
N VAL A 138 40.23 -18.14 5.30
CA VAL A 138 40.56 -19.50 4.83
C VAL A 138 41.78 -19.46 3.90
N ALA A 139 41.85 -18.47 3.00
CA ALA A 139 43.02 -18.23 2.14
C ALA A 139 44.28 -17.82 2.92
N MET A 140 44.13 -17.38 4.17
CA MET A 140 45.24 -17.13 5.11
C MET A 140 45.59 -18.37 5.96
N GLY A 141 44.95 -19.52 5.71
CA GLY A 141 45.17 -20.78 6.41
C GLY A 141 44.19 -21.08 7.55
N SER A 142 43.14 -20.27 7.75
CA SER A 142 42.17 -20.44 8.83
C SER A 142 41.26 -21.65 8.62
N ASN A 143 41.02 -22.40 9.69
CA ASN A 143 40.00 -23.43 9.81
C ASN A 143 38.89 -23.05 10.82
N LEU A 144 39.16 -22.12 11.74
CA LEU A 144 38.21 -21.73 12.79
C LEU A 144 37.33 -20.52 12.42
N ILE A 145 37.66 -19.76 11.38
CA ILE A 145 36.88 -18.58 10.99
C ILE A 145 35.39 -18.89 10.72
N SER A 146 35.08 -20.08 10.20
CA SER A 146 33.69 -20.51 9.96
C SER A 146 32.86 -20.69 11.24
N ARG A 147 33.53 -20.80 12.40
CA ARG A 147 32.87 -21.00 13.70
C ARG A 147 32.56 -19.71 14.43
N VAL A 148 33.11 -18.57 13.98
CA VAL A 148 32.92 -17.26 14.64
C VAL A 148 31.46 -16.83 14.52
N GLN A 149 30.79 -16.65 15.66
CA GLN A 149 29.41 -16.17 15.78
C GLN A 149 29.36 -14.76 16.40
N PHE A 150 28.15 -14.22 16.56
CA PHE A 150 27.90 -12.89 17.12
C PHE A 150 28.64 -12.65 18.43
N ARG A 151 29.52 -11.64 18.45
CA ARG A 151 30.37 -11.22 19.58
C ARG A 151 31.33 -12.29 20.12
N ASP A 152 31.70 -13.24 19.28
CA ASP A 152 32.81 -14.13 19.55
C ASP A 152 34.16 -13.43 19.34
N ASN A 153 35.21 -13.98 19.96
CA ASN A 153 36.58 -13.49 19.76
C ASN A 153 37.36 -14.43 18.83
N PHE A 154 38.09 -13.85 17.89
CA PHE A 154 38.91 -14.53 16.91
C PHE A 154 40.28 -13.86 16.76
N MET A 155 41.32 -14.67 16.66
CA MET A 155 42.69 -14.24 16.41
C MET A 155 43.32 -15.17 15.39
N ILE A 156 44.11 -14.60 14.48
CA ILE A 156 44.89 -15.34 13.51
C ILE A 156 46.27 -14.72 13.30
N VAL A 157 47.28 -15.59 13.21
CA VAL A 157 48.56 -15.34 12.54
C VAL A 157 48.60 -16.31 11.37
N GLY A 158 48.48 -15.78 10.16
CA GLY A 158 48.34 -16.55 8.92
C GLY A 158 49.17 -15.95 7.80
N GLN A 159 49.15 -16.57 6.64
CA GLN A 159 49.93 -16.13 5.49
C GLN A 159 49.08 -16.29 4.23
N LEU A 160 49.04 -15.30 3.35
CA LEU A 160 48.16 -15.34 2.19
C LEU A 160 48.62 -16.44 1.20
N GLY A 161 47.74 -17.41 0.93
CA GLY A 161 48.02 -18.64 0.18
C GLY A 161 48.38 -19.84 1.07
N LEU A 162 48.39 -19.68 2.39
CA LEU A 162 48.67 -20.76 3.33
C LEU A 162 47.57 -21.82 3.30
N ARG A 163 47.95 -23.10 3.16
CA ARG A 163 46.97 -24.18 3.18
C ARG A 163 46.14 -24.17 4.46
N ARG A 164 44.83 -24.34 4.30
CA ARG A 164 43.85 -24.41 5.40
C ARG A 164 44.33 -25.32 6.54
N GLY A 165 44.16 -24.86 7.78
CA GLY A 165 44.57 -25.57 9.00
C GLY A 165 46.03 -25.33 9.42
N HIS A 166 46.80 -24.55 8.65
CA HIS A 166 48.18 -24.22 8.99
C HIS A 166 48.33 -22.83 9.62
N ALA A 167 47.28 -22.02 9.78
CA ALA A 167 47.40 -20.78 10.53
C ALA A 167 47.57 -21.03 12.05
N ILE A 168 48.15 -20.08 12.78
CA ILE A 168 48.04 -20.03 14.23
C ILE A 168 46.78 -19.24 14.54
N GLU A 169 45.72 -19.93 14.95
CA GLU A 169 44.41 -19.30 15.16
C GLU A 169 43.76 -19.75 16.45
N PHE A 170 42.92 -18.87 17.00
CA PHE A 170 42.16 -19.13 18.20
C PHE A 170 40.78 -18.51 18.09
N HIS A 171 39.78 -19.22 18.61
CA HIS A 171 38.40 -18.78 18.71
C HIS A 171 37.90 -19.03 20.13
N LYS A 172 37.13 -18.08 20.67
CA LYS A 172 36.37 -18.25 21.91
C LYS A 172 34.95 -17.77 21.69
N SER A 173 33.99 -18.60 22.10
CA SER A 173 32.57 -18.25 22.03
C SER A 173 32.13 -17.43 23.23
N ARG A 174 31.12 -16.57 23.05
CA ARG A 174 30.44 -15.89 24.17
C ARG A 174 29.62 -16.81 25.05
N GLU A 175 29.25 -17.99 24.55
CA GLU A 175 28.33 -18.92 25.23
C GLU A 175 27.07 -18.17 25.74
N THR A 176 26.90 -18.03 27.06
CA THR A 176 25.77 -17.30 27.68
C THR A 176 26.07 -15.84 28.03
N SER A 177 27.31 -15.39 27.87
CA SER A 177 27.74 -14.03 28.19
C SER A 177 27.40 -13.03 27.07
N ALA A 178 27.42 -11.73 27.41
CA ALA A 178 27.19 -10.66 26.45
C ALA A 178 28.30 -10.55 25.38
N PHE A 179 29.52 -10.99 25.70
CA PHE A 179 30.71 -11.00 24.83
C PHE A 179 31.60 -12.20 25.17
N ALA A 180 32.37 -12.69 24.21
CA ALA A 180 33.37 -13.72 24.44
C ALA A 180 34.52 -13.21 25.34
N PRO A 181 35.09 -14.09 26.19
CA PRO A 181 36.30 -13.76 26.92
C PRO A 181 37.47 -13.47 25.97
N PRO A 182 38.43 -12.62 26.36
CA PRO A 182 39.56 -12.27 25.49
C PRO A 182 40.44 -13.49 25.21
N ILE A 183 41.04 -13.48 24.02
CA ILE A 183 42.13 -14.35 23.63
C ILE A 183 43.40 -13.55 23.82
N GLU A 184 44.38 -14.09 24.54
CA GLU A 184 45.70 -13.48 24.69
C GLU A 184 46.77 -14.55 24.52
N LYS A 185 47.51 -14.46 23.42
CA LYS A 185 48.49 -15.47 23.01
C LYS A 185 49.79 -14.81 22.61
N GLN A 186 50.87 -15.52 22.91
CA GLN A 186 52.22 -15.12 22.56
C GLN A 186 53.02 -16.34 22.10
N GLY A 187 53.96 -16.13 21.19
CA GLY A 187 54.64 -17.26 20.58
C GLY A 187 55.70 -16.92 19.56
N CYS A 188 56.30 -17.99 19.03
CA CYS A 188 57.33 -17.99 18.01
C CYS A 188 56.90 -18.85 16.82
N PHE A 189 57.19 -18.39 15.59
CA PHE A 189 56.92 -19.14 14.37
C PHE A 189 57.96 -18.87 13.28
N GLY A 190 58.25 -19.86 12.44
CA GLY A 190 59.09 -19.71 11.24
C GLY A 190 58.30 -19.29 10.00
N LEU A 191 59.02 -18.83 8.97
CA LEU A 191 58.50 -18.55 7.64
C LEU A 191 59.16 -19.47 6.58
N PRO A 192 58.43 -19.89 5.52
CA PRO A 192 56.97 -19.77 5.38
C PRO A 192 56.27 -20.56 6.50
N MET A 193 55.11 -20.08 6.95
CA MET A 193 54.43 -20.70 8.09
C MET A 193 54.13 -22.18 7.81
N GLY A 194 53.80 -22.53 6.57
CA GLY A 194 53.57 -23.90 6.11
C GLY A 194 53.51 -23.94 4.58
N PRO A 195 52.94 -25.01 3.98
CA PRO A 195 52.80 -25.10 2.53
C PRO A 195 51.91 -23.98 1.98
N ILE A 196 52.40 -23.27 0.96
CA ILE A 196 51.65 -22.25 0.22
C ILE A 196 51.07 -22.92 -1.04
N GLY A 197 49.78 -22.70 -1.32
CA GLY A 197 49.05 -23.27 -2.47
C GLY A 197 48.35 -22.21 -3.32
N ASP A 198 47.65 -22.65 -4.36
CA ASP A 198 46.88 -21.77 -5.24
C ASP A 198 45.61 -21.23 -4.56
N MET A 199 45.29 -19.96 -4.85
CA MET A 199 44.21 -19.20 -4.20
C MET A 199 42.91 -19.11 -5.02
N GLU A 200 42.88 -19.77 -6.18
CA GLU A 200 41.83 -19.61 -7.20
C GLU A 200 40.43 -20.03 -6.73
N ASP A 201 40.34 -20.79 -5.63
CA ASP A 201 39.06 -21.25 -5.07
C ASP A 201 38.43 -20.28 -4.04
N TYR A 202 39.13 -19.24 -3.56
CA TYR A 202 38.71 -18.47 -2.36
C TYR A 202 38.39 -16.99 -2.59
N LEU A 203 38.85 -16.40 -3.70
CA LEU A 203 38.53 -15.03 -4.08
C LEU A 203 37.78 -15.07 -5.42
N PRO A 204 36.59 -14.46 -5.54
CA PRO A 204 35.81 -14.53 -6.76
C PRO A 204 36.61 -13.99 -7.94
N SER A 205 36.92 -14.88 -8.89
CA SER A 205 37.53 -14.50 -10.15
C SER A 205 36.49 -13.73 -10.97
N VAL A 206 36.77 -12.46 -11.24
CA VAL A 206 36.06 -11.75 -12.30
C VAL A 206 36.54 -12.41 -13.60
N GLN A 207 35.74 -13.32 -14.15
CA GLN A 207 35.92 -13.73 -15.55
C GLN A 207 35.83 -12.46 -16.39
N THR A 208 36.97 -11.96 -16.81
CA THR A 208 37.09 -10.92 -17.82
C THR A 208 38.11 -11.41 -18.83
N LEU A 209 37.72 -11.31 -20.11
CA LEU A 209 38.44 -11.69 -21.32
C LEU A 209 38.40 -13.19 -21.69
N GLY A 210 37.18 -13.71 -21.94
CA GLY A 210 37.02 -14.62 -23.07
C GLY A 210 37.01 -13.81 -24.38
N ALA A 211 37.46 -14.40 -25.50
CA ALA A 211 37.29 -13.77 -26.81
C ALA A 211 35.78 -13.59 -27.09
N ILE A 212 35.34 -12.34 -27.28
CA ILE A 212 33.96 -12.02 -27.63
C ILE A 212 33.63 -12.78 -28.91
N GLN A 213 32.62 -13.64 -28.88
CA GLN A 213 32.16 -14.34 -30.07
C GLN A 213 31.17 -13.42 -30.80
N PRO A 214 31.51 -12.88 -31.99
CA PRO A 214 30.55 -12.15 -32.79
C PRO A 214 29.53 -13.13 -33.37
N GLY A 215 28.24 -12.88 -33.14
CA GLY A 215 27.14 -13.64 -33.71
C GLY A 215 26.84 -13.25 -35.16
N PRO A 216 25.73 -13.76 -35.72
CA PRO A 216 25.32 -13.45 -37.09
C PRO A 216 25.04 -11.95 -37.27
N ASP A 217 25.25 -11.47 -38.48
CA ASP A 217 24.85 -10.11 -38.88
C ASP A 217 23.32 -10.00 -38.83
N PHE A 218 22.84 -8.94 -38.19
CA PHE A 218 21.44 -8.58 -38.08
C PHE A 218 21.27 -7.12 -38.48
N LYS A 219 20.96 -6.89 -39.76
CA LYS A 219 20.95 -5.57 -40.41
C LYS A 219 20.25 -4.51 -39.55
N ASN A 220 20.99 -3.43 -39.24
CA ASN A 220 20.56 -2.28 -38.41
C ASN A 220 19.89 -2.67 -37.08
N CYS A 221 20.21 -3.85 -36.54
CA CYS A 221 19.55 -4.42 -35.38
C CYS A 221 18.00 -4.40 -35.48
N GLY A 222 17.46 -4.62 -36.68
CA GLY A 222 16.01 -4.67 -36.92
C GLY A 222 15.36 -3.31 -37.23
N LEU A 223 16.12 -2.21 -37.27
CA LEU A 223 15.60 -0.91 -37.73
C LEU A 223 15.40 -0.90 -39.25
N ALA A 224 14.35 -0.22 -39.71
CA ALA A 224 14.02 -0.10 -41.13
C ALA A 224 15.10 0.67 -41.93
N SER A 225 15.70 1.70 -41.33
CA SER A 225 16.82 2.49 -41.86
C SER A 225 18.01 2.48 -40.90
N GLY A 226 19.18 2.89 -41.40
CA GLY A 226 20.37 3.08 -40.58
C GLY A 226 20.21 4.25 -39.60
N CYS A 227 21.08 4.28 -38.58
CA CYS A 227 21.15 5.37 -37.61
C CYS A 227 21.93 6.57 -38.17
N GLU A 228 21.64 7.76 -37.64
CA GLU A 228 22.34 9.01 -38.00
C GLU A 228 23.80 9.00 -37.52
N ASP A 229 24.63 9.87 -38.12
CA ASP A 229 26.04 10.00 -37.77
C ASP A 229 26.24 10.28 -36.27
N GLY A 230 27.20 9.57 -35.66
CA GLY A 230 27.46 9.67 -34.22
C GLY A 230 26.53 8.83 -33.33
N THR A 231 25.67 8.01 -33.94
CA THR A 231 24.81 7.03 -33.26
C THR A 231 24.96 5.63 -33.85
N PHE A 232 24.59 4.59 -33.11
CA PHE A 232 24.63 3.20 -33.58
C PHE A 232 23.33 2.46 -33.24
N SER A 233 22.97 1.46 -34.07
CA SER A 233 21.75 0.68 -33.89
C SER A 233 21.91 -0.33 -32.75
N MET A 234 20.89 -0.47 -31.91
CA MET A 234 20.81 -1.47 -30.84
C MET A 234 19.46 -2.19 -30.88
N LEU A 235 19.45 -3.48 -30.54
CA LEU A 235 18.24 -4.24 -30.18
C LEU A 235 18.42 -4.84 -28.80
N VAL A 236 17.37 -4.78 -27.99
CA VAL A 236 17.19 -5.58 -26.78
C VAL A 236 15.92 -6.42 -26.93
N ASP A 237 16.02 -7.71 -26.64
CA ASP A 237 14.89 -8.65 -26.57
C ASP A 237 15.04 -9.51 -25.31
N THR A 238 14.12 -9.40 -24.35
CA THR A 238 14.15 -10.19 -23.13
C THR A 238 12.75 -10.43 -22.57
N GLY A 239 12.60 -11.51 -21.78
CA GLY A 239 11.45 -11.67 -20.89
C GLY A 239 10.20 -12.28 -21.49
N GLU A 240 10.33 -13.07 -22.55
CA GLU A 240 9.20 -13.82 -23.11
C GLU A 240 8.85 -15.07 -22.26
N SER A 241 9.85 -15.73 -21.67
CA SER A 241 9.71 -16.83 -20.71
C SER A 241 11.06 -17.19 -20.08
N ASP A 242 11.08 -18.11 -19.13
CA ASP A 242 12.31 -18.77 -18.62
C ASP A 242 13.01 -19.66 -19.67
N LYS A 243 12.32 -20.01 -20.77
CA LYS A 243 12.84 -20.88 -21.82
C LYS A 243 13.51 -20.15 -22.97
N LYS A 244 13.22 -18.86 -23.16
CA LYS A 244 13.83 -18.04 -24.21
C LYS A 244 14.95 -17.20 -23.60
N ALA A 245 16.16 -17.34 -24.13
CA ALA A 245 17.29 -16.52 -23.73
C ALA A 245 17.15 -15.09 -24.28
N PRO A 246 17.74 -14.08 -23.62
CA PRO A 246 17.66 -12.72 -24.09
C PRO A 246 18.61 -12.50 -25.27
N LYS A 247 18.35 -11.45 -26.05
CA LYS A 247 19.20 -11.03 -27.19
C LYS A 247 19.62 -9.58 -27.07
N ILE A 248 20.88 -9.32 -27.37
CA ILE A 248 21.42 -7.97 -27.54
C ILE A 248 22.11 -7.89 -28.90
N CYS A 249 21.69 -6.93 -29.72
CA CYS A 249 22.35 -6.56 -30.96
C CYS A 249 23.02 -5.19 -30.80
N VAL A 250 24.25 -5.04 -31.29
CA VAL A 250 24.99 -3.77 -31.32
C VAL A 250 25.56 -3.56 -32.71
N ALA A 251 25.32 -2.39 -33.30
CA ALA A 251 25.83 -1.97 -34.60
C ALA A 251 25.65 -3.01 -35.73
N GLY A 252 24.50 -3.70 -35.70
CA GLY A 252 24.13 -4.70 -36.70
C GLY A 252 24.67 -6.11 -36.44
N LYS A 253 25.24 -6.39 -35.26
CA LYS A 253 25.72 -7.73 -34.89
C LYS A 253 25.07 -8.23 -33.62
N ILE A 254 24.68 -9.49 -33.58
CA ILE A 254 24.22 -10.15 -32.35
C ILE A 254 25.42 -10.45 -31.46
N ILE A 255 25.39 -9.95 -30.23
CA ILE A 255 26.49 -10.04 -29.27
C ILE A 255 26.09 -10.85 -28.03
N VAL A 256 24.80 -10.91 -27.70
CA VAL A 256 24.29 -11.76 -26.62
C VAL A 256 23.13 -12.57 -27.20
N ASP A 257 23.21 -13.90 -27.08
CA ASP A 257 22.17 -14.88 -27.40
C ASP A 257 22.48 -16.19 -26.64
N LYS A 258 21.57 -17.19 -26.65
CA LYS A 258 21.88 -18.47 -26.00
C LYS A 258 23.11 -19.14 -26.60
N GLN A 259 23.27 -19.07 -27.92
CA GLN A 259 24.38 -19.70 -28.64
C GLN A 259 25.59 -18.75 -28.78
N ILE A 260 25.42 -17.47 -28.44
CA ILE A 260 26.45 -16.42 -28.59
C ILE A 260 26.72 -15.80 -27.21
N ASN A 261 27.89 -16.10 -26.64
CA ASN A 261 28.30 -15.65 -25.31
C ASN A 261 27.37 -16.12 -24.16
N ASP A 262 26.73 -17.30 -24.31
CA ASP A 262 25.93 -18.04 -23.31
C ASP A 262 24.95 -17.20 -22.48
N ALA A 263 24.01 -16.54 -23.15
CA ALA A 263 22.94 -15.82 -22.46
C ALA A 263 22.06 -16.77 -21.62
N GLY A 264 21.53 -16.26 -20.50
CA GLY A 264 20.74 -17.08 -19.57
C GLY A 264 20.12 -16.28 -18.43
N ARG A 265 19.74 -16.96 -17.34
CA ARG A 265 19.14 -16.33 -16.16
C ARG A 265 20.05 -15.26 -15.53
N GLY A 266 19.43 -14.19 -15.04
CA GLY A 266 20.08 -13.07 -14.36
C GLY A 266 20.38 -11.90 -15.28
N PHE A 267 21.38 -11.10 -14.93
CA PHE A 267 21.85 -9.98 -15.74
C PHE A 267 22.73 -10.48 -16.88
N ASN A 268 22.40 -10.12 -18.11
CA ASN A 268 23.22 -10.33 -19.30
C ASN A 268 23.59 -8.94 -19.82
N MET A 269 24.89 -8.69 -20.03
CA MET A 269 25.39 -7.33 -20.22
C MET A 269 26.45 -7.26 -21.31
N ALA A 270 26.54 -6.11 -21.96
CA ALA A 270 27.63 -5.76 -22.85
C ALA A 270 28.09 -4.32 -22.59
N VAL A 271 29.40 -4.08 -22.73
CA VAL A 271 30.02 -2.75 -22.61
C VAL A 271 30.50 -2.33 -23.99
N ILE A 272 30.15 -1.12 -24.39
CA ILE A 272 30.46 -0.54 -25.69
C ILE A 272 31.38 0.65 -25.48
N ASP A 273 32.47 0.68 -26.25
CA ASP A 273 33.37 1.82 -26.32
C ASP A 273 32.67 3.01 -26.98
N HIS A 274 32.61 4.15 -26.31
CA HIS A 274 31.91 5.33 -26.81
C HIS A 274 32.58 5.94 -28.05
N VAL A 275 33.86 5.68 -28.31
CA VAL A 275 34.58 6.25 -29.47
C VAL A 275 34.40 5.41 -30.71
N SER A 276 34.62 4.09 -30.60
CA SER A 276 34.66 3.15 -31.72
C SER A 276 33.35 2.38 -31.94
N PHE A 277 32.42 2.44 -30.99
CA PHE A 277 31.19 1.64 -30.94
C PHE A 277 31.42 0.12 -30.96
N GLN A 278 32.65 -0.32 -30.68
CA GLN A 278 32.96 -1.73 -30.55
C GLN A 278 32.62 -2.22 -29.14
N VAL A 279 32.20 -3.47 -29.05
CA VAL A 279 31.95 -4.12 -27.77
C VAL A 279 33.29 -4.43 -27.10
N LYS A 280 33.52 -3.86 -25.91
CA LYS A 280 34.70 -4.10 -25.07
C LYS A 280 34.59 -5.42 -24.30
N SER A 281 33.41 -5.75 -23.81
CA SER A 281 33.18 -6.96 -23.00
C SER A 281 31.73 -7.40 -22.99
N VAL A 282 31.51 -8.69 -22.75
CA VAL A 282 30.20 -9.31 -22.52
C VAL A 282 30.27 -10.11 -21.22
N SER A 283 29.21 -10.06 -20.41
CA SER A 283 29.18 -10.69 -19.09
C SER A 283 27.78 -11.18 -18.71
N ARG A 284 27.72 -12.22 -17.87
CA ARG A 284 26.47 -12.76 -17.31
C ARG A 284 26.59 -12.96 -15.80
N TYR A 285 25.58 -12.52 -15.04
CA TYR A 285 25.52 -12.63 -13.59
C TYR A 285 24.17 -13.22 -13.14
N ASP A 286 24.18 -14.48 -12.68
CA ASP A 286 23.00 -15.17 -12.14
C ASP A 286 22.74 -14.73 -10.69
N THR A 287 22.21 -13.52 -10.53
CA THR A 287 21.84 -12.92 -9.23
C THR A 287 20.57 -13.53 -8.62
N TYR A 288 20.06 -14.62 -9.19
CA TYR A 288 19.03 -15.45 -8.56
C TYR A 288 19.68 -16.52 -7.67
N LEU A 289 20.67 -17.24 -8.18
CA LEU A 289 21.39 -18.28 -7.43
C LEU A 289 22.55 -17.73 -6.60
N LYS A 290 23.28 -16.75 -7.12
CA LYS A 290 24.50 -16.16 -6.51
C LYS A 290 24.24 -14.73 -6.06
N ASP A 291 25.08 -14.21 -5.17
CA ASP A 291 25.07 -12.78 -4.84
C ASP A 291 25.53 -11.90 -6.02
N SER A 292 25.38 -10.59 -5.88
CA SER A 292 25.71 -9.61 -6.92
C SER A 292 27.16 -9.12 -6.92
N LEU A 293 28.10 -9.72 -6.18
CA LEU A 293 29.44 -9.15 -6.04
C LEU A 293 30.22 -9.05 -7.33
N SER A 294 30.16 -10.10 -8.14
CA SER A 294 30.87 -10.12 -9.42
C SER A 294 30.32 -9.06 -10.38
N LEU A 295 29.01 -8.76 -10.27
CA LEU A 295 28.35 -7.69 -11.01
C LEU A 295 28.81 -6.31 -10.49
N GLU A 296 28.83 -6.12 -9.16
CA GLU A 296 29.30 -4.87 -8.54
C GLU A 296 30.73 -4.54 -8.95
N PHE A 297 31.64 -5.52 -8.87
CA PHE A 297 33.03 -5.32 -9.29
C PHE A 297 33.18 -5.02 -10.77
N PHE A 298 32.33 -5.56 -11.61
CA PHE A 298 32.32 -5.26 -13.04
C PHE A 298 31.87 -3.82 -13.29
N LEU A 299 30.78 -3.39 -12.65
CA LEU A 299 30.26 -2.02 -12.74
C LEU A 299 31.27 -0.99 -12.21
N ASP A 300 31.99 -1.30 -11.13
CA ASP A 300 33.02 -0.41 -10.56
C ASP A 300 34.24 -0.23 -11.49
N LYS A 301 34.52 -1.21 -12.37
CA LYS A 301 35.68 -1.20 -13.28
C LYS A 301 35.42 -0.49 -14.61
N LEU A 302 34.20 -0.02 -14.85
CA LEU A 302 33.84 0.69 -16.07
C LEU A 302 34.67 1.97 -16.22
N GLU A 303 35.21 2.19 -17.42
CA GLU A 303 35.96 3.40 -17.74
C GLU A 303 35.00 4.60 -17.88
N PRO A 304 35.47 5.84 -17.67
CA PRO A 304 34.66 7.03 -17.97
C PRO A 304 34.08 6.97 -19.39
N ASP A 305 32.82 7.38 -19.52
CA ASP A 305 32.06 7.39 -20.77
C ASP A 305 31.73 6.01 -21.37
N ASP A 306 32.07 4.89 -20.73
CA ASP A 306 31.63 3.56 -21.19
C ASP A 306 30.09 3.46 -21.24
N ILE A 307 29.57 2.94 -22.35
CA ILE A 307 28.14 2.67 -22.53
C ILE A 307 27.88 1.22 -22.12
N VAL A 308 26.90 1.01 -21.25
CA VAL A 308 26.52 -0.31 -20.74
C VAL A 308 25.12 -0.64 -21.17
N VAL A 309 24.92 -1.80 -21.78
CA VAL A 309 23.59 -2.41 -21.96
C VAL A 309 23.46 -3.59 -21.01
N ALA A 310 22.34 -3.67 -20.31
CA ALA A 310 21.99 -4.76 -19.42
C ALA A 310 20.56 -5.22 -19.71
N VAL A 311 20.34 -6.53 -19.74
CA VAL A 311 19.01 -7.15 -19.80
C VAL A 311 18.90 -8.21 -18.71
N VAL A 312 17.78 -8.25 -18.02
CA VAL A 312 17.45 -9.31 -17.04
C VAL A 312 16.59 -10.35 -17.72
N ASN A 313 16.94 -11.63 -17.54
CA ASN A 313 16.17 -12.77 -18.04
C ASN A 313 15.86 -13.76 -16.92
N ASP A 314 14.66 -14.36 -16.97
CA ASP A 314 14.08 -15.21 -15.92
C ASP A 314 13.94 -14.50 -14.56
N ASP A 315 15.04 -14.36 -13.80
CA ASP A 315 15.09 -13.53 -12.59
C ASP A 315 16.50 -13.00 -12.35
N GLY A 316 16.59 -11.71 -12.01
CA GLY A 316 17.82 -11.08 -11.52
C GLY A 316 17.66 -10.39 -10.16
N SER A 317 16.51 -10.51 -9.51
CA SER A 317 16.14 -9.66 -8.37
C SER A 317 16.49 -10.27 -7.01
N ARG A 318 16.47 -11.60 -6.89
CA ARG A 318 16.43 -12.31 -5.60
C ARG A 318 17.62 -12.02 -4.68
N LYS A 319 18.85 -11.96 -5.22
CA LYS A 319 20.08 -11.69 -4.46
C LYS A 319 20.82 -10.44 -4.97
N LEU A 320 20.09 -9.50 -5.58
CA LEU A 320 20.64 -8.22 -6.01
C LEU A 320 20.79 -7.27 -4.82
N SER A 321 22.02 -6.86 -4.52
CA SER A 321 22.31 -5.98 -3.38
C SER A 321 21.84 -4.54 -3.62
N LEU A 322 21.69 -3.78 -2.53
CA LEU A 322 21.45 -2.34 -2.60
C LEU A 322 22.61 -1.61 -3.30
N HIS A 323 23.85 -2.04 -3.06
CA HIS A 323 25.03 -1.44 -3.68
C HIS A 323 25.03 -1.62 -5.20
N ALA A 324 24.68 -2.80 -5.70
CA ALA A 324 24.53 -3.04 -7.14
C ALA A 324 23.50 -2.09 -7.77
N LYS A 325 22.36 -1.87 -7.08
CA LYS A 325 21.33 -0.91 -7.50
C LYS A 325 21.86 0.52 -7.55
N GLU A 326 22.63 0.94 -6.54
CA GLU A 326 23.27 2.26 -6.52
C GLU A 326 24.29 2.44 -7.65
N LEU A 327 25.03 1.39 -8.00
CA LEU A 327 25.96 1.43 -9.14
C LEU A 327 25.21 1.63 -10.45
N PHE A 328 24.09 0.93 -10.67
CA PHE A 328 23.22 1.20 -11.82
C PHE A 328 22.62 2.61 -11.79
N ASN A 329 22.22 3.13 -10.62
CA ASN A 329 21.73 4.51 -10.51
C ASN A 329 22.81 5.53 -10.94
N LYS A 330 24.08 5.30 -10.59
CA LYS A 330 25.22 6.10 -11.06
C LYS A 330 25.48 5.99 -12.57
N LEU A 331 24.90 5.01 -13.25
CA LEU A 331 24.91 4.86 -14.70
C LEU A 331 23.67 5.45 -15.37
N GLY A 332 22.76 6.05 -14.59
CA GLY A 332 21.53 6.69 -15.06
C GLY A 332 20.27 5.84 -14.92
N SER A 333 20.30 4.71 -14.20
CA SER A 333 19.09 3.92 -13.93
C SER A 333 18.14 4.67 -13.00
N SER A 334 16.86 4.60 -13.33
CA SER A 334 15.73 5.10 -12.54
C SER A 334 14.78 3.99 -12.09
N MET A 335 14.92 2.75 -12.59
CA MET A 335 13.95 1.67 -12.34
C MET A 335 14.58 0.41 -11.72
N VAL A 336 15.91 0.24 -11.68
CA VAL A 336 16.56 -0.96 -11.11
C VAL A 336 16.14 -1.26 -9.67
N GLN A 337 15.81 -0.25 -8.87
CA GLN A 337 15.34 -0.42 -7.50
C GLN A 337 13.96 -1.08 -7.42
N ASN A 338 13.17 -0.94 -8.48
CA ASN A 338 11.83 -1.51 -8.61
C ASN A 338 11.85 -2.98 -9.05
N LEU A 339 13.00 -3.53 -9.44
CA LEU A 339 13.12 -4.91 -9.90
C LEU A 339 12.76 -5.91 -8.77
N LYS A 340 11.72 -6.71 -9.00
CA LYS A 340 11.24 -7.80 -8.13
C LYS A 340 11.27 -9.15 -8.85
N PHE A 341 10.81 -10.19 -8.14
CA PHE A 341 10.81 -11.56 -8.63
C PHE A 341 10.15 -11.67 -10.00
N ARG A 342 10.92 -12.18 -10.97
CA ARG A 342 10.54 -12.38 -12.37
C ARG A 342 10.17 -11.13 -13.18
N ASP A 343 10.44 -9.94 -12.67
CA ASP A 343 10.29 -8.74 -13.49
C ASP A 343 11.32 -8.75 -14.63
N VAL A 344 10.91 -8.22 -15.77
CA VAL A 344 11.73 -8.12 -16.97
C VAL A 344 12.20 -6.69 -17.11
N TRP A 345 13.50 -6.50 -17.31
CA TRP A 345 14.12 -5.19 -17.34
C TRP A 345 15.22 -5.13 -18.39
N TYR A 346 15.28 -4.01 -19.11
CA TYR A 346 16.48 -3.63 -19.84
C TYR A 346 16.89 -2.21 -19.49
N PHE A 347 18.17 -1.96 -19.67
CA PHE A 347 18.81 -0.69 -19.39
C PHE A 347 19.97 -0.45 -20.34
N VAL A 348 20.07 0.78 -20.84
CA VAL A 348 21.25 1.29 -21.54
C VAL A 348 21.68 2.58 -20.87
N GLY A 349 22.82 2.58 -20.21
CA GLY A 349 23.35 3.72 -19.46
C GLY A 349 24.79 4.05 -19.81
N GLN A 350 25.32 5.10 -19.20
CA GLN A 350 26.69 5.55 -19.41
C GLN A 350 27.38 5.93 -18.11
N ARG A 351 28.65 5.56 -17.98
CA ARG A 351 29.47 5.97 -16.86
C ARG A 351 29.72 7.48 -16.91
N GLY A 352 29.17 8.21 -15.92
CA GLY A 352 29.31 9.67 -15.83
C GLY A 352 28.16 10.48 -16.42
N ILE A 353 27.03 9.82 -16.77
CA ILE A 353 25.80 10.52 -17.15
C ILE A 353 25.30 11.43 -16.02
N ASP A 354 24.79 12.61 -16.38
CA ASP A 354 24.11 13.52 -15.47
C ASP A 354 22.59 13.40 -15.68
N GLY A 355 21.91 12.73 -14.74
CA GLY A 355 20.47 12.41 -14.80
C GLY A 355 20.17 10.96 -15.21
N PHE A 356 18.95 10.71 -15.67
CA PHE A 356 18.44 9.37 -15.97
C PHE A 356 18.50 9.04 -17.48
N THR A 357 18.78 7.79 -17.83
CA THR A 357 18.74 7.37 -19.23
C THR A 357 17.32 7.36 -19.79
N LYS A 358 17.17 7.67 -21.09
CA LYS A 358 15.91 7.45 -21.82
C LYS A 358 15.70 6.00 -22.27
N HIS A 359 16.73 5.16 -22.14
CA HIS A 359 16.76 3.78 -22.64
C HIS A 359 16.66 2.78 -21.49
N GLU A 360 15.57 2.86 -20.74
CA GLU A 360 15.27 1.94 -19.65
C GLU A 360 13.79 1.58 -19.69
N LYS A 361 13.46 0.30 -19.52
CA LYS A 361 12.09 -0.16 -19.32
C LYS A 361 12.05 -1.34 -18.37
N ILE A 362 10.98 -1.41 -17.60
CA ILE A 362 10.62 -2.55 -16.75
C ILE A 362 9.21 -3.05 -17.14
N SER A 363 9.02 -4.36 -17.06
CA SER A 363 7.75 -5.05 -17.24
C SER A 363 7.54 -5.98 -16.05
N TYR A 364 6.42 -5.82 -15.36
CA TYR A 364 6.18 -6.43 -14.06
C TYR A 364 5.51 -7.80 -14.17
N ALA A 365 5.94 -8.75 -13.34
CA ALA A 365 5.31 -10.06 -13.27
C ALA A 365 3.86 -9.97 -12.75
N GLY A 366 2.99 -10.80 -13.33
CA GLY A 366 1.59 -10.91 -12.93
C GLY A 366 1.44 -11.44 -11.51
N TYR A 367 0.32 -11.13 -10.86
CA TYR A 367 0.02 -11.60 -9.50
C TYR A 367 0.01 -13.13 -9.40
N ASP A 368 -0.56 -13.81 -10.40
CA ASP A 368 -0.70 -15.27 -10.45
C ASP A 368 0.56 -16.00 -10.93
N GLY A 369 1.69 -15.27 -11.03
CA GLY A 369 2.95 -15.82 -11.55
C GLY A 369 3.00 -15.90 -13.08
N GLU A 370 2.06 -15.27 -13.79
CA GLU A 370 2.12 -15.06 -15.23
C GLU A 370 3.40 -14.30 -15.62
N TRP A 371 3.97 -14.68 -16.76
CA TRP A 371 5.15 -14.00 -17.30
C TRP A 371 4.79 -12.56 -17.69
N PRO A 372 5.63 -11.57 -17.33
CA PRO A 372 5.48 -10.20 -17.81
C PRO A 372 5.47 -10.09 -19.33
N LYS A 373 4.97 -8.97 -19.84
CA LYS A 373 5.10 -8.63 -21.26
C LYS A 373 6.58 -8.57 -21.65
N ASN A 374 6.94 -9.24 -22.74
CA ASN A 374 8.30 -9.23 -23.26
C ASN A 374 8.74 -7.80 -23.65
N LEU A 375 10.00 -7.49 -23.41
CA LEU A 375 10.61 -6.22 -23.82
C LEU A 375 11.43 -6.46 -25.08
N HIS A 376 10.86 -6.03 -26.22
CA HIS A 376 11.51 -6.05 -27.53
C HIS A 376 11.59 -4.61 -28.05
N SER A 377 12.78 -4.09 -28.30
CA SER A 377 12.96 -2.70 -28.76
C SER A 377 14.24 -2.52 -29.56
N SER A 378 14.11 -1.99 -30.78
CA SER A 378 15.23 -1.52 -31.61
C SER A 378 15.27 0.01 -31.63
N PHE A 379 16.45 0.59 -31.44
CA PHE A 379 16.64 2.05 -31.39
C PHE A 379 18.09 2.45 -31.68
N CYS A 380 18.32 3.73 -31.95
CA CYS A 380 19.66 4.30 -32.09
C CYS A 380 20.17 4.84 -30.75
N VAL A 381 21.43 4.59 -30.43
CA VAL A 381 22.12 5.06 -29.21
C VAL A 381 23.23 6.02 -29.59
N SER A 382 23.28 7.17 -28.92
CA SER A 382 24.28 8.21 -29.16
C SER A 382 25.61 7.93 -28.47
N LYS A 383 26.70 8.48 -29.01
CA LYS A 383 28.04 8.46 -28.40
C LYS A 383 28.07 8.98 -26.95
N LYS A 384 27.27 9.99 -26.67
CA LYS A 384 27.09 10.53 -25.32
C LYS A 384 25.59 10.53 -25.00
N LEU A 385 25.23 9.84 -23.94
CA LEU A 385 23.86 9.75 -23.47
C LEU A 385 23.51 11.05 -22.73
N GLU A 386 22.45 11.71 -23.17
CA GLU A 386 21.87 12.86 -22.47
C GLU A 386 20.92 12.35 -21.38
N GLY A 387 21.19 12.74 -20.14
CA GLY A 387 20.34 12.37 -19.02
C GLY A 387 19.11 13.25 -18.90
N LEU A 388 17.99 12.62 -18.57
CA LEU A 388 16.73 13.27 -18.22
C LEU A 388 16.79 13.75 -16.77
N LYS A 389 16.31 14.98 -16.52
CA LYS A 389 16.18 15.50 -15.15
C LYS A 389 15.09 14.81 -14.34
N VAL A 390 14.06 14.31 -15.04
CA VAL A 390 12.91 13.59 -14.46
C VAL A 390 12.81 12.26 -15.19
N ALA A 391 12.83 11.17 -14.43
CA ALA A 391 12.59 9.84 -14.97
C ALA A 391 11.10 9.70 -15.31
N PRO A 392 10.73 9.16 -16.48
CA PRO A 392 9.36 8.78 -16.76
C PRO A 392 8.91 7.71 -15.75
N ASP A 393 7.69 7.85 -15.23
CA ASP A 393 7.10 6.80 -14.40
C ASP A 393 7.05 5.47 -15.19
N PRO A 394 7.34 4.33 -14.57
CA PRO A 394 7.23 3.05 -15.24
C PRO A 394 5.77 2.84 -15.70
N GLY A 395 5.60 2.33 -16.92
CA GLY A 395 4.28 2.13 -17.54
C GLY A 395 3.38 1.08 -16.86
N GLY A 396 3.76 0.59 -15.69
CA GLY A 396 2.98 -0.31 -14.84
C GLY A 396 3.21 0.02 -13.36
N TYR A 397 2.14 -0.03 -12.57
CA TYR A 397 2.21 0.08 -11.11
C TYR A 397 2.01 -1.30 -10.50
N ARG A 398 2.76 -1.66 -9.44
CA ARG A 398 2.49 -2.86 -8.64
C ARG A 398 1.92 -2.43 -7.30
N ASN A 399 0.70 -2.85 -6.99
CA ASN A 399 0.07 -2.54 -5.70
C ASN A 399 0.45 -3.62 -4.68
N GLU A 400 1.69 -3.57 -4.17
CA GLU A 400 2.21 -4.57 -3.23
C GLU A 400 1.36 -4.71 -1.96
N GLY A 401 0.80 -3.60 -1.46
CA GLY A 401 -0.11 -3.60 -0.31
C GLY A 401 -1.35 -4.46 -0.60
N ARG A 402 -2.02 -4.20 -1.72
CA ARG A 402 -3.21 -4.97 -2.13
C ARG A 402 -2.87 -6.42 -2.45
N ARG A 403 -1.76 -6.70 -3.14
CA ARG A 403 -1.27 -8.07 -3.39
C ARG A 403 -1.02 -8.83 -2.08
N ALA A 404 -0.40 -8.19 -1.09
CA ALA A 404 -0.14 -8.79 0.22
C ALA A 404 -1.45 -9.07 0.98
N PHE A 405 -2.38 -8.12 0.97
CA PHE A 405 -3.71 -8.28 1.55
C PHE A 405 -4.46 -9.46 0.93
N CYS A 406 -4.54 -9.50 -0.41
CA CYS A 406 -5.23 -10.54 -1.17
C CYS A 406 -4.61 -11.93 -1.06
N LYS A 407 -3.33 -12.01 -0.69
CA LYS A 407 -2.67 -13.29 -0.39
C LYS A 407 -2.97 -13.75 1.04
N LYS A 408 -3.25 -12.81 1.95
CA LYS A 408 -3.47 -13.06 3.37
C LYS A 408 -4.93 -13.37 3.68
N TYR A 409 -5.86 -12.74 2.96
CA TYR A 409 -7.30 -12.81 3.23
C TYR A 409 -8.08 -13.28 1.98
N ASP A 410 -8.95 -14.26 2.18
CA ASP A 410 -9.90 -14.75 1.18
C ASP A 410 -11.23 -13.97 1.23
N GLY A 411 -12.11 -14.18 0.26
CA GLY A 411 -13.48 -13.62 0.26
C GLY A 411 -13.64 -12.29 -0.48
N TYR A 412 -12.54 -11.67 -0.93
CA TYR A 412 -12.50 -10.38 -1.63
C TYR A 412 -12.43 -10.54 -3.16
N ALA A 413 -13.34 -11.31 -3.77
CA ALA A 413 -13.19 -11.82 -5.14
C ALA A 413 -12.91 -10.73 -6.20
N ASP A 414 -13.75 -9.68 -6.26
CA ASP A 414 -13.57 -8.60 -7.25
C ASP A 414 -12.36 -7.72 -6.93
N PHE A 415 -12.11 -7.50 -5.64
CA PHE A 415 -10.99 -6.69 -5.18
C PHE A 415 -9.64 -7.39 -5.38
N CYS A 416 -9.61 -8.71 -5.33
CA CYS A 416 -8.39 -9.50 -5.47
C CYS A 416 -8.24 -10.14 -6.85
N GLU A 417 -9.09 -9.78 -7.81
CA GLU A 417 -9.01 -10.22 -9.19
C GLU A 417 -7.67 -9.79 -9.82
N ALA A 418 -6.96 -10.71 -10.48
CA ALA A 418 -5.65 -10.45 -11.08
C ALA A 418 -5.64 -9.27 -12.06
N SER A 419 -6.76 -9.02 -12.76
CA SER A 419 -6.92 -7.91 -13.69
C SER A 419 -7.06 -6.53 -13.01
N LYS A 420 -7.37 -6.51 -11.70
CA LYS A 420 -7.64 -5.31 -10.90
C LYS A 420 -6.64 -5.08 -9.77
N ILE A 421 -5.90 -6.11 -9.37
CA ILE A 421 -5.08 -6.10 -8.17
C ILE A 421 -4.00 -5.01 -8.16
N ASP A 422 -3.53 -4.60 -9.32
CA ASP A 422 -2.53 -3.53 -9.48
C ASP A 422 -3.13 -2.16 -9.81
N LYS A 423 -4.46 -2.03 -9.85
CA LYS A 423 -5.09 -0.71 -10.01
C LYS A 423 -4.72 0.18 -8.82
N THR A 424 -4.36 1.41 -9.15
CA THR A 424 -4.03 2.44 -8.16
C THR A 424 -5.26 2.83 -7.36
N ILE A 425 -5.10 2.88 -6.04
CA ILE A 425 -6.12 3.36 -5.11
C ILE A 425 -5.68 4.76 -4.69
N SER A 426 -6.32 5.78 -5.24
CA SER A 426 -5.96 7.18 -5.01
C SER A 426 -7.18 8.09 -5.08
N PRO A 427 -7.25 9.16 -4.26
CA PRO A 427 -8.38 10.08 -4.27
C PRO A 427 -8.51 10.80 -5.60
N VAL A 428 -9.76 11.09 -5.97
CA VAL A 428 -10.08 11.85 -7.19
C VAL A 428 -10.02 13.35 -6.88
N GLY A 429 -9.35 14.11 -7.77
CA GLY A 429 -9.29 15.56 -7.66
C GLY A 429 -10.66 16.21 -7.75
N LEU A 430 -10.83 17.36 -7.09
CA LEU A 430 -12.10 18.10 -7.11
C LEU A 430 -12.45 18.54 -8.55
N VAL A 431 -13.58 18.05 -9.06
CA VAL A 431 -14.05 18.34 -10.42
C VAL A 431 -14.70 19.73 -10.49
N ASP A 432 -15.58 20.04 -9.54
CA ASP A 432 -16.22 21.36 -9.47
C ASP A 432 -15.42 22.31 -8.56
N LYS A 433 -14.71 23.24 -9.18
CA LYS A 433 -13.91 24.25 -8.48
C LYS A 433 -14.73 25.23 -7.65
N SER A 434 -16.05 25.35 -7.89
CA SER A 434 -16.93 26.20 -7.10
C SER A 434 -16.99 25.74 -5.63
N LEU A 435 -16.78 24.44 -5.39
CA LEU A 435 -16.80 23.83 -4.08
C LEU A 435 -15.45 23.85 -3.36
N PHE A 436 -14.39 24.43 -3.94
CA PHE A 436 -13.03 24.33 -3.40
C PHE A 436 -12.88 24.73 -1.92
N ASN A 437 -13.65 25.73 -1.47
CA ASN A 437 -13.68 26.19 -0.07
C ASN A 437 -14.94 25.73 0.69
N ASN A 438 -15.68 24.75 0.17
CA ASN A 438 -16.88 24.27 0.83
C ASN A 438 -16.48 23.49 2.11
N PRO A 439 -17.06 23.82 3.28
CA PRO A 439 -16.74 23.14 4.54
C PRO A 439 -16.94 21.63 4.53
N ILE A 440 -17.74 21.09 3.58
CA ILE A 440 -18.00 19.66 3.46
C ILE A 440 -16.72 18.82 3.33
N PHE A 441 -15.68 19.36 2.71
CA PHE A 441 -14.41 18.63 2.51
C PHE A 441 -13.55 18.56 3.77
N ASP A 442 -13.93 19.29 4.82
CA ASP A 442 -13.34 19.20 6.16
C ASP A 442 -14.25 18.46 7.16
N VAL A 443 -15.41 17.97 6.72
CA VAL A 443 -16.30 17.15 7.55
C VAL A 443 -15.78 15.71 7.62
N PRO A 444 -15.56 15.15 8.82
CA PRO A 444 -15.14 13.77 8.94
C PRO A 444 -16.19 12.77 8.48
N ILE A 445 -15.71 11.67 7.91
CA ILE A 445 -16.52 10.53 7.48
C ILE A 445 -16.15 9.33 8.33
N ILE A 446 -17.14 8.69 8.95
CA ILE A 446 -16.94 7.39 9.60
C ILE A 446 -17.66 6.31 8.79
N ILE A 447 -16.95 5.20 8.58
CA ILE A 447 -17.46 4.02 7.88
C ILE A 447 -17.53 2.90 8.90
N ILE A 448 -18.69 2.27 9.01
CA ILE A 448 -18.96 1.20 9.98
C ILE A 448 -19.09 -0.11 9.19
N PRO A 449 -18.06 -0.98 9.24
CA PRO A 449 -18.11 -2.32 8.67
C PRO A 449 -19.21 -3.17 9.32
N GLY A 450 -19.70 -4.14 8.56
CA GLY A 450 -20.48 -5.26 9.05
C GLY A 450 -19.83 -6.57 8.64
N MET A 451 -20.61 -7.49 8.09
CA MET A 451 -20.17 -8.86 7.77
C MET A 451 -19.95 -9.08 6.27
N ASP A 452 -20.42 -8.20 5.38
CA ASP A 452 -20.18 -8.31 3.94
C ASP A 452 -18.93 -7.53 3.54
N HIS A 453 -17.80 -8.23 3.57
CA HIS A 453 -16.49 -7.71 3.18
C HIS A 453 -16.47 -7.12 1.76
N ASN A 454 -17.24 -7.67 0.82
CA ASN A 454 -17.28 -7.15 -0.55
C ASN A 454 -18.13 -5.87 -0.64
N ALA A 455 -19.20 -5.77 0.17
CA ALA A 455 -19.96 -4.53 0.30
C ALA A 455 -19.08 -3.43 0.90
N LEU A 456 -18.34 -3.73 1.97
CA LEU A 456 -17.40 -2.80 2.57
C LEU A 456 -16.39 -2.28 1.54
N VAL A 457 -15.76 -3.15 0.75
CA VAL A 457 -14.83 -2.71 -0.31
C VAL A 457 -15.50 -1.72 -1.26
N ARG A 458 -16.72 -1.99 -1.74
CA ARG A 458 -17.44 -1.07 -2.64
C ARG A 458 -17.71 0.28 -1.99
N THR A 459 -18.03 0.29 -0.70
CA THR A 459 -18.18 1.52 0.09
C THR A 459 -16.86 2.29 0.18
N LEU A 460 -15.73 1.62 0.46
CA LEU A 460 -14.41 2.25 0.50
C LEU A 460 -13.98 2.80 -0.87
N GLU A 461 -14.19 2.02 -1.93
CA GLU A 461 -13.87 2.38 -3.32
C GLU A 461 -14.71 3.57 -3.79
N THR A 462 -16.01 3.58 -3.56
CA THR A 462 -16.86 4.73 -3.94
C THR A 462 -16.65 5.95 -3.06
N THR A 463 -16.16 5.78 -1.82
CA THR A 463 -15.73 6.88 -0.96
C THR A 463 -14.46 7.54 -1.49
N ILE A 464 -13.42 6.78 -1.89
CA ILE A 464 -12.16 7.38 -2.37
C ILE A 464 -12.37 8.07 -3.73
N MET A 465 -13.38 7.63 -4.48
CA MET A 465 -13.77 8.23 -5.75
C MET A 465 -14.55 9.53 -5.61
N GLN A 466 -14.97 9.95 -4.41
CA GLN A 466 -15.69 11.20 -4.21
C GLN A 466 -14.78 12.41 -4.52
N PRO A 467 -15.14 13.29 -5.47
CA PRO A 467 -14.30 14.44 -5.82
C PRO A 467 -14.06 15.35 -4.61
N GLY A 468 -12.79 15.59 -4.28
CA GLY A 468 -12.40 16.45 -3.15
C GLY A 468 -12.35 15.75 -1.78
N VAL A 469 -12.62 14.44 -1.72
CA VAL A 469 -12.46 13.67 -0.48
C VAL A 469 -11.02 13.72 0.01
N ARG A 470 -10.86 13.83 1.33
CA ARG A 470 -9.55 13.77 1.99
C ARG A 470 -9.46 12.44 2.76
N PRO A 471 -8.64 11.46 2.30
CA PRO A 471 -8.53 10.16 2.94
C PRO A 471 -8.22 10.25 4.45
N SER A 472 -7.44 11.24 4.86
CA SER A 472 -7.10 11.52 6.27
C SER A 472 -8.28 11.95 7.16
N LEU A 473 -9.46 12.21 6.60
CA LEU A 473 -10.69 12.52 7.33
C LEU A 473 -11.71 11.38 7.29
N VAL A 474 -11.38 10.28 6.62
CA VAL A 474 -12.18 9.07 6.59
C VAL A 474 -11.63 8.11 7.64
N THR A 475 -12.49 7.60 8.52
CA THR A 475 -12.13 6.65 9.56
C THR A 475 -13.00 5.41 9.49
N VAL A 476 -12.38 4.25 9.29
CA VAL A 476 -13.07 2.95 9.36
C VAL A 476 -13.12 2.49 10.82
N MET A 477 -14.32 2.33 11.35
CA MET A 477 -14.61 1.97 12.75
C MET A 477 -14.86 0.47 12.87
N TRP A 478 -13.81 -0.32 13.11
CA TRP A 478 -13.84 -1.77 12.97
C TRP A 478 -13.90 -2.51 14.31
N ASP A 479 -14.56 -3.68 14.35
CA ASP A 479 -14.61 -4.54 15.53
C ASP A 479 -13.23 -5.16 15.77
N GLU A 480 -12.68 -5.12 16.99
CA GLU A 480 -11.36 -5.67 17.35
C GLU A 480 -11.12 -7.12 16.89
N LYS A 481 -12.17 -7.91 16.65
CA LYS A 481 -12.13 -9.28 16.12
C LYS A 481 -11.87 -9.35 14.61
N THR A 482 -11.96 -8.22 13.91
CA THR A 482 -11.88 -8.07 12.45
C THR A 482 -10.71 -7.18 12.03
N VAL A 483 -9.50 -7.53 12.48
CA VAL A 483 -8.25 -6.80 12.17
C VAL A 483 -8.03 -6.61 10.66
N GLU A 484 -8.58 -7.51 9.84
CA GLU A 484 -8.55 -7.37 8.38
C GLU A 484 -9.17 -6.06 7.87
N HIS A 485 -10.20 -5.52 8.54
CA HIS A 485 -10.82 -4.24 8.13
C HIS A 485 -9.89 -3.06 8.37
N ALA A 486 -9.00 -3.15 9.38
CA ALA A 486 -7.96 -2.15 9.62
C ALA A 486 -6.93 -2.16 8.48
N GLU A 487 -6.41 -3.34 8.15
CA GLU A 487 -5.44 -3.51 7.06
C GLU A 487 -6.03 -3.13 5.70
N LEU A 488 -7.33 -3.41 5.49
CA LEU A 488 -8.06 -2.97 4.32
C LEU A 488 -8.14 -1.43 4.25
N ALA A 489 -8.49 -0.76 5.35
CA ALA A 489 -8.55 0.70 5.41
C ALA A 489 -7.21 1.37 5.09
N ASP A 490 -6.10 0.79 5.55
CA ASP A 490 -4.75 1.30 5.29
C ASP A 490 -4.42 1.29 3.78
N LEU A 491 -4.95 0.34 3.00
CA LEU A 491 -4.77 0.33 1.53
C LEU A 491 -5.38 1.55 0.84
N PHE A 492 -6.40 2.17 1.44
CA PHE A 492 -7.06 3.38 0.95
C PHE A 492 -6.47 4.66 1.56
N SER A 493 -5.42 4.55 2.39
CA SER A 493 -4.88 5.66 3.17
C SER A 493 -5.91 6.32 4.09
N TYR A 494 -6.89 5.55 4.55
CA TYR A 494 -7.87 5.99 5.54
C TYR A 494 -7.32 5.79 6.95
N ASN A 495 -7.86 6.54 7.91
CA ASN A 495 -7.66 6.20 9.30
C ASN A 495 -8.48 4.95 9.63
N ASN A 496 -8.05 4.23 10.67
CA ASN A 496 -8.82 3.13 11.21
C ASN A 496 -8.87 3.25 12.75
N HIS A 497 -9.96 2.79 13.35
CA HIS A 497 -10.14 2.81 14.80
C HIS A 497 -10.84 1.53 15.25
N SER A 498 -10.21 0.84 16.20
CA SER A 498 -10.74 -0.39 16.76
C SER A 498 -11.81 -0.11 17.81
N LEU A 499 -12.89 -0.87 17.78
CA LEU A 499 -13.98 -0.87 18.75
C LEU A 499 -14.01 -2.20 19.50
N GLU A 500 -14.41 -2.14 20.78
CA GLU A 500 -14.64 -3.34 21.59
C GLU A 500 -15.70 -4.25 20.94
N GLY A 501 -15.36 -5.54 20.82
CA GLY A 501 -16.08 -6.44 19.94
C GLY A 501 -17.54 -6.66 20.33
N SER A 502 -18.43 -6.67 19.34
CA SER A 502 -19.87 -6.83 19.51
C SER A 502 -20.54 -7.44 18.30
N LEU A 503 -21.37 -8.45 18.54
CA LEU A 503 -22.19 -9.09 17.51
C LEU A 503 -23.51 -8.35 17.26
N ASN A 504 -23.82 -7.34 18.08
CA ASN A 504 -25.05 -6.57 17.94
C ASN A 504 -24.76 -5.30 17.14
N TYR A 505 -25.40 -5.19 15.98
CA TYR A 505 -25.32 -3.99 15.13
C TYR A 505 -25.60 -2.69 15.89
N ILE A 506 -26.63 -2.66 16.75
CA ILE A 506 -27.05 -1.45 17.45
C ILE A 506 -25.92 -0.99 18.37
N ASP A 507 -25.33 -1.93 19.11
CA ASP A 507 -24.20 -1.65 19.98
C ASP A 507 -22.97 -1.16 19.18
N GLN A 508 -22.67 -1.81 18.04
CA GLN A 508 -21.60 -1.36 17.16
C GLN A 508 -21.82 0.07 16.64
N MET A 509 -23.01 0.38 16.15
CA MET A 509 -23.38 1.73 15.68
C MET A 509 -23.24 2.77 16.80
N GLN A 510 -23.71 2.46 18.01
CA GLN A 510 -23.63 3.38 19.15
C GLN A 510 -22.17 3.63 19.58
N LYS A 511 -21.35 2.57 19.63
CA LYS A 511 -19.91 2.65 19.91
C LYS A 511 -19.19 3.48 18.84
N ALA A 512 -19.44 3.20 17.56
CA ALA A 512 -18.83 3.91 16.45
C ALA A 512 -19.17 5.41 16.45
N LEU A 513 -20.44 5.77 16.67
CA LEU A 513 -20.84 7.18 16.80
C LEU A 513 -20.15 7.87 17.97
N THR A 514 -20.15 7.21 19.14
CA THR A 514 -19.52 7.77 20.35
C THR A 514 -18.01 7.93 20.16
N ALA A 515 -17.34 6.96 19.55
CA ALA A 515 -15.93 7.03 19.22
C ALA A 515 -15.63 8.11 18.18
N GLY A 516 -16.42 8.20 17.11
CA GLY A 516 -16.27 9.19 16.04
C GLY A 516 -16.27 10.62 16.57
N TRP A 517 -17.24 10.97 17.43
CA TRP A 517 -17.29 12.30 18.06
C TRP A 517 -16.14 12.56 19.04
N LYS A 518 -15.63 11.52 19.71
CA LYS A 518 -14.47 11.64 20.62
C LYS A 518 -13.16 11.83 19.87
N LEU A 519 -12.99 11.16 18.74
CA LEU A 519 -11.78 11.22 17.92
C LEU A 519 -11.59 12.59 17.27
N ILE A 520 -12.69 13.31 17.02
CA ILE A 520 -12.67 14.58 16.29
C ILE A 520 -13.48 15.62 17.05
N PRO A 521 -12.98 16.04 18.23
CA PRO A 521 -13.75 16.85 19.18
C PRO A 521 -14.01 18.28 18.70
N GLU A 522 -13.44 18.73 17.59
CA GLU A 522 -13.70 20.05 17.00
C GLU A 522 -14.71 20.00 15.85
N ALA A 523 -15.10 18.80 15.39
CA ALA A 523 -16.01 18.65 14.27
C ALA A 523 -17.41 19.16 14.62
N LYS A 524 -18.00 19.98 13.76
CA LYS A 524 -19.41 20.42 13.88
C LYS A 524 -20.39 19.42 13.28
N TYR A 525 -19.91 18.61 12.35
CA TYR A 525 -20.69 17.65 11.58
C TYR A 525 -19.93 16.34 11.49
N LEU A 526 -20.67 15.25 11.31
CA LEU A 526 -20.13 13.91 11.09
C LEU A 526 -20.94 13.23 9.99
N ILE A 527 -20.27 12.69 8.98
CA ILE A 527 -20.89 11.84 7.96
C ILE A 527 -20.75 10.38 8.40
N VAL A 528 -21.84 9.63 8.31
CA VAL A 528 -21.89 8.23 8.76
C VAL A 528 -22.33 7.35 7.61
N LEU A 529 -21.50 6.36 7.29
CA LEU A 529 -21.72 5.38 6.23
C LEU A 529 -21.68 3.96 6.82
N GLU A 530 -22.56 3.09 6.34
CA GLU A 530 -22.55 1.65 6.63
C GLU A 530 -21.92 0.87 5.47
N GLU A 531 -21.50 -0.38 5.70
CA GLU A 531 -20.81 -1.19 4.69
C GLU A 531 -21.58 -1.41 3.38
N GLU A 532 -22.92 -1.36 3.39
CA GLU A 532 -23.77 -1.65 2.23
C GLU A 532 -24.08 -0.41 1.37
N ILE A 533 -23.41 0.71 1.64
CA ILE A 533 -23.71 2.02 1.04
C ILE A 533 -22.72 2.36 -0.06
N VAL A 534 -23.18 2.26 -1.31
CA VAL A 534 -22.43 2.68 -2.49
C VAL A 534 -22.74 4.15 -2.78
N LEU A 535 -21.72 5.01 -2.81
CA LEU A 535 -21.90 6.45 -2.99
C LEU A 535 -22.11 6.82 -4.47
N ALA A 536 -23.05 7.74 -4.73
CA ALA A 536 -23.20 8.38 -6.03
C ALA A 536 -22.00 9.31 -6.32
N PRO A 537 -21.69 9.61 -7.60
CA PRO A 537 -20.56 10.48 -7.95
C PRO A 537 -20.64 11.91 -7.40
N ASP A 538 -21.84 12.40 -7.07
CA ASP A 538 -22.08 13.74 -6.53
C ASP A 538 -22.38 13.76 -5.02
N PHE A 539 -22.17 12.66 -4.29
CA PHE A 539 -22.59 12.55 -2.88
C PHE A 539 -22.06 13.71 -2.01
N LEU A 540 -20.74 13.99 -2.04
CA LEU A 540 -20.19 15.12 -1.26
C LEU A 540 -20.64 16.48 -1.80
N SER A 541 -20.87 16.61 -3.11
CA SER A 541 -21.41 17.86 -3.70
C SER A 541 -22.83 18.14 -3.20
N PHE A 542 -23.68 17.12 -3.20
CA PHE A 542 -25.04 17.19 -2.66
C PHE A 542 -25.05 17.58 -1.19
N LEU A 543 -24.22 16.93 -0.36
CA LEU A 543 -24.11 17.27 1.05
C LEU A 543 -23.58 18.70 1.24
N GLY A 544 -22.57 19.10 0.47
CA GLY A 544 -21.99 20.45 0.56
C GLY A 544 -22.93 21.57 0.16
N GLN A 545 -23.81 21.35 -0.83
CA GLN A 545 -24.86 22.30 -1.19
C GLN A 545 -25.98 22.33 -0.14
N SER A 546 -26.33 21.17 0.42
CA SER A 546 -27.36 21.04 1.47
C SER A 546 -26.91 21.65 2.80
N LEU A 547 -25.61 21.57 3.10
CA LEU A 547 -25.01 22.05 4.35
C LEU A 547 -25.28 23.54 4.59
N VAL A 548 -25.29 24.36 3.53
CA VAL A 548 -25.59 25.80 3.59
C VAL A 548 -26.97 26.07 4.22
N ILE A 549 -27.97 25.25 3.89
CA ILE A 549 -29.32 25.36 4.45
C ILE A 549 -29.36 24.81 5.87
N VAL A 550 -28.70 23.68 6.10
CA VAL A 550 -28.61 23.05 7.42
C VAL A 550 -27.93 23.96 8.45
N GLU A 551 -26.97 24.78 8.04
CA GLU A 551 -26.34 25.81 8.87
C GLU A 551 -27.27 26.98 9.19
N SER A 552 -28.15 27.32 8.24
CA SER A 552 -29.03 28.49 8.34
C SER A 552 -30.33 28.21 9.08
N ASP A 553 -30.72 26.93 9.23
CA ASP A 553 -31.97 26.51 9.85
C ASP A 553 -31.73 25.54 11.02
N ALA A 554 -32.09 25.98 12.23
CA ALA A 554 -31.92 25.22 13.46
C ALA A 554 -32.89 24.02 13.57
N THR A 555 -33.99 24.02 12.83
CA THR A 555 -35.00 22.93 12.83
C THR A 555 -34.54 21.71 12.04
N LEU A 556 -33.50 21.86 11.21
CA LEU A 556 -32.89 20.75 10.48
C LEU A 556 -31.86 20.01 11.35
N LEU A 557 -32.07 18.70 11.53
CA LEU A 557 -31.20 17.82 12.29
C LEU A 557 -29.96 17.38 11.48
N GLY A 558 -30.06 17.36 10.15
CA GLY A 558 -29.03 16.85 9.26
C GLY A 558 -29.50 16.66 7.82
N VAL A 559 -28.81 15.78 7.10
CA VAL A 559 -29.10 15.40 5.70
C VAL A 559 -29.03 13.90 5.56
N SER A 560 -29.96 13.27 4.85
CA SER A 560 -29.85 11.89 4.37
C SER A 560 -29.70 11.87 2.86
N ALA A 561 -28.83 11.01 2.36
CA ALA A 561 -28.65 10.80 0.93
C ALA A 561 -29.68 9.82 0.33
N TRP A 562 -30.59 9.28 1.16
CA TRP A 562 -31.56 8.27 0.74
C TRP A 562 -33.00 8.77 0.79
N ASN A 563 -33.72 8.54 -0.31
CA ASN A 563 -35.16 8.75 -0.42
C ASN A 563 -35.90 7.40 -0.29
N TYR A 564 -36.71 7.24 0.75
CA TYR A 564 -37.54 6.04 0.94
C TYR A 564 -38.57 5.83 -0.18
N ASN A 565 -39.08 6.91 -0.77
CA ASN A 565 -39.94 6.92 -1.94
C ASN A 565 -39.15 7.13 -3.26
N GLY A 566 -37.83 6.88 -3.27
CA GLY A 566 -36.96 7.06 -4.43
C GLY A 566 -37.07 5.96 -5.51
N TYR A 567 -38.27 5.44 -5.77
CA TYR A 567 -38.49 4.42 -6.81
C TYR A 567 -38.37 5.03 -8.20
N ASP A 568 -38.08 4.20 -9.20
CA ASP A 568 -38.05 4.59 -10.62
C ASP A 568 -39.38 5.10 -11.17
N THR A 569 -40.48 4.72 -10.52
CA THR A 569 -41.85 5.15 -10.82
C THR A 569 -42.31 6.37 -10.03
N THR A 570 -41.54 6.83 -9.05
CA THR A 570 -41.97 7.90 -8.12
C THR A 570 -40.98 9.04 -7.94
N SER A 571 -39.77 8.92 -8.48
CA SER A 571 -38.73 9.95 -8.44
C SER A 571 -38.09 10.14 -9.81
N GLY A 572 -37.42 11.28 -10.01
CA GLY A 572 -36.74 11.57 -11.27
C GLY A 572 -36.05 12.93 -11.36
N ASP A 573 -36.40 13.90 -10.51
CA ASP A 573 -35.77 15.21 -10.51
C ASP A 573 -34.48 15.19 -9.68
N ARG A 574 -33.35 15.00 -10.38
CA ARG A 574 -32.01 15.01 -9.77
C ARG A 574 -31.67 16.33 -9.07
N THR A 575 -32.41 17.42 -9.25
CA THR A 575 -32.12 18.72 -8.63
C THR A 575 -33.01 19.06 -7.43
N MET A 576 -34.02 18.23 -7.14
CA MET A 576 -35.01 18.47 -6.11
C MET A 576 -34.60 17.89 -4.76
N VAL A 577 -34.95 18.62 -3.70
CA VAL A 577 -34.69 18.26 -2.30
C VAL A 577 -35.96 18.52 -1.47
N TYR A 578 -36.11 17.76 -0.41
CA TYR A 578 -37.28 17.65 0.43
C TYR A 578 -36.90 17.80 1.90
N ARG A 579 -37.74 18.48 2.70
CA ARG A 579 -37.73 18.36 4.17
C ARG A 579 -38.55 17.17 4.61
N VAL A 580 -38.05 16.31 5.48
CA VAL A 580 -38.78 15.14 5.95
C VAL A 580 -38.54 14.86 7.43
N GLU A 581 -39.51 14.23 8.08
CA GLU A 581 -39.49 13.88 9.51
C GLU A 581 -38.68 12.62 9.83
N GLU A 582 -38.22 11.87 8.82
CA GLU A 582 -37.32 10.75 9.05
C GLU A 582 -35.98 11.24 9.61
N PHE A 583 -35.41 10.47 10.54
CA PHE A 583 -34.07 10.70 11.04
C PHE A 583 -33.45 9.35 11.43
N PRO A 584 -32.17 9.05 11.14
CA PRO A 584 -31.24 9.84 10.36
C PRO A 584 -31.24 9.53 8.85
N GLY A 585 -31.84 8.42 8.41
CA GLY A 585 -31.79 7.95 7.02
C GLY A 585 -30.54 7.11 6.71
N LEU A 586 -30.11 7.07 5.44
CA LEU A 586 -28.90 6.34 4.99
C LEU A 586 -27.89 7.29 4.35
N GLY A 587 -26.61 7.03 4.59
CA GLY A 587 -25.51 7.89 4.11
C GLY A 587 -25.70 9.32 4.58
N PHE A 588 -25.76 9.53 5.89
CA PHE A 588 -26.30 10.75 6.47
C PHE A 588 -25.22 11.64 7.10
N LEU A 589 -25.50 12.94 7.13
CA LEU A 589 -24.72 13.96 7.82
C LEU A 589 -25.47 14.38 9.09
N LEU A 590 -24.79 14.27 10.23
CA LEU A 590 -25.31 14.54 11.56
C LEU A 590 -24.67 15.80 12.17
N LYS A 591 -25.48 16.67 12.77
CA LYS A 591 -25.01 17.81 13.57
C LYS A 591 -24.47 17.35 14.93
N ARG A 592 -23.36 17.95 15.36
CA ARG A 592 -22.84 17.77 16.71
C ARG A 592 -23.82 18.22 17.78
N SER A 593 -24.50 19.36 17.57
CA SER A 593 -25.51 19.87 18.51
C SER A 593 -26.63 18.87 18.74
N VAL A 594 -27.05 18.15 17.70
CA VAL A 594 -28.07 17.09 17.83
C VAL A 594 -27.53 15.92 18.65
N TYR A 595 -26.30 15.49 18.40
CA TYR A 595 -25.66 14.43 19.18
C TYR A 595 -25.53 14.81 20.65
N ASP A 596 -24.93 15.97 20.95
CA ASP A 596 -24.64 16.41 22.31
C ASP A 596 -25.93 16.67 23.12
N THR A 597 -27.00 17.19 22.48
CA THR A 597 -28.25 17.49 23.18
C THR A 597 -29.17 16.28 23.34
N TYR A 598 -29.31 15.43 22.30
CA TYR A 598 -30.38 14.43 22.27
C TYR A 598 -29.91 12.98 22.24
N MET A 599 -28.64 12.72 21.92
CA MET A 599 -28.17 11.34 21.66
C MET A 599 -27.14 10.85 22.68
N LYS A 600 -26.10 11.63 22.98
CA LYS A 600 -24.89 11.23 23.71
C LYS A 600 -25.17 10.44 25.00
N ASP A 601 -26.11 10.93 25.81
CA ASP A 601 -26.48 10.31 27.10
C ASP A 601 -27.76 9.44 27.02
N HIS A 602 -28.33 9.31 25.82
CA HIS A 602 -29.61 8.63 25.56
C HIS A 602 -29.53 7.66 24.37
N MET A 603 -28.34 7.13 24.06
CA MET A 603 -28.11 6.28 22.88
C MET A 603 -29.02 5.05 22.86
N SER A 604 -29.27 4.44 24.03
CA SER A 604 -30.13 3.27 24.19
C SER A 604 -31.62 3.53 23.95
N THR A 605 -32.07 4.78 24.06
CA THR A 605 -33.45 5.18 23.74
C THR A 605 -33.52 5.65 22.29
N CYS A 606 -32.58 6.51 21.89
CA CYS A 606 -32.59 7.15 20.58
C CYS A 606 -32.24 6.20 19.43
N CYS A 607 -31.09 5.55 19.55
CA CYS A 607 -30.46 4.79 18.47
C CYS A 607 -30.64 3.29 18.72
N SER A 608 -31.85 2.86 19.11
CA SER A 608 -32.16 1.49 19.54
C SER A 608 -32.59 0.57 18.39
N GLN A 609 -32.61 1.10 17.16
CA GLN A 609 -33.07 0.39 15.97
C GLN A 609 -32.06 0.56 14.83
N ARG A 610 -32.23 -0.26 13.77
CA ARG A 610 -31.53 -0.04 12.50
C ARG A 610 -31.79 1.38 12.00
N VAL A 611 -30.78 2.04 11.41
CA VAL A 611 -30.90 3.43 10.92
C VAL A 611 -32.09 3.62 9.96
N TRP A 612 -32.39 2.61 9.14
CA TRP A 612 -33.49 2.67 8.18
C TRP A 612 -34.88 2.58 8.82
N ASN A 613 -34.99 2.17 10.08
CA ASN A 613 -36.26 2.22 10.82
C ASN A 613 -36.58 3.62 11.35
N SER A 614 -35.64 4.55 11.24
CA SER A 614 -35.63 5.85 11.91
C SER A 614 -35.43 5.76 13.43
N TRP A 615 -34.76 6.77 13.97
CA TRP A 615 -34.45 6.95 15.37
C TRP A 615 -35.35 8.02 15.97
N ALA A 616 -35.76 7.82 17.21
CA ALA A 616 -36.55 8.79 17.96
C ALA A 616 -35.63 9.53 18.93
N LEU A 617 -35.45 10.84 18.76
CA LEU A 617 -34.60 11.62 19.66
C LEU A 617 -35.17 11.65 21.09
N ALA A 618 -34.31 11.82 22.10
CA ALA A 618 -34.76 11.91 23.49
C ALA A 618 -35.45 13.27 23.76
N GLY A 619 -36.70 13.22 24.22
CA GLY A 619 -37.55 14.38 24.54
C GLY A 619 -38.89 14.31 23.82
N GLU A 620 -40.01 14.40 24.55
CA GLU A 620 -41.37 14.16 24.01
C GLU A 620 -41.79 15.19 22.92
N ASP A 621 -41.17 16.36 22.87
CA ASP A 621 -41.54 17.48 21.98
C ASP A 621 -40.55 17.76 20.82
N VAL A 622 -39.51 16.93 20.62
CA VAL A 622 -38.48 17.23 19.60
C VAL A 622 -38.98 16.86 18.21
N VAL A 623 -39.53 17.84 17.49
CA VAL A 623 -39.90 17.74 16.08
C VAL A 623 -38.82 18.41 15.24
N GLY A 624 -37.87 17.62 14.74
CA GLY A 624 -36.84 18.09 13.81
C GLY A 624 -36.90 17.30 12.50
N GLU A 625 -36.48 17.93 11.41
CA GLU A 625 -36.51 17.33 10.07
C GLU A 625 -35.10 17.17 9.51
N ILE A 626 -34.95 16.36 8.46
CA ILE A 626 -33.73 16.31 7.65
C ILE A 626 -34.02 16.69 6.20
N LEU A 627 -32.96 17.00 5.46
CA LEU A 627 -33.03 17.13 4.01
C LEU A 627 -32.82 15.76 3.35
N VAL A 628 -33.65 15.42 2.37
CA VAL A 628 -33.47 14.25 1.49
C VAL A 628 -33.61 14.66 0.02
N PRO A 629 -32.84 14.07 -0.90
CA PRO A 629 -32.99 14.34 -2.32
C PRO A 629 -34.24 13.64 -2.88
N ASP A 630 -34.73 14.05 -4.05
CA ASP A 630 -35.73 13.26 -4.79
C ASP A 630 -35.11 11.98 -5.36
N VAL A 631 -33.97 12.09 -6.04
CA VAL A 631 -33.20 10.92 -6.49
C VAL A 631 -32.08 10.63 -5.49
N SER A 632 -32.02 9.43 -4.91
CA SER A 632 -31.02 9.08 -3.88
C SER A 632 -29.57 9.31 -4.37
N ARG A 633 -28.70 9.75 -3.45
CA ARG A 633 -27.23 9.91 -3.64
C ARG A 633 -26.41 8.78 -3.04
N VAL A 634 -27.11 7.76 -2.56
CA VAL A 634 -26.53 6.48 -2.22
C VAL A 634 -27.38 5.39 -2.83
N TYR A 635 -26.72 4.33 -3.27
CA TYR A 635 -27.34 3.07 -3.58
C TYR A 635 -27.08 2.13 -2.42
N ARG A 636 -28.14 1.57 -1.85
CA ARG A 636 -28.03 0.48 -0.88
C ARG A 636 -28.28 -0.83 -1.59
N GLN A 637 -27.40 -1.80 -1.39
CA GLN A 637 -27.52 -3.10 -2.05
C GLN A 637 -28.80 -3.84 -1.60
N PRO A 638 -29.39 -4.70 -2.46
CA PRO A 638 -30.61 -5.43 -2.13
C PRO A 638 -30.37 -6.33 -0.91
N TYR A 639 -31.34 -6.37 -0.01
CA TYR A 639 -31.22 -7.13 1.23
C TYR A 639 -31.67 -8.57 0.99
N GLN A 640 -30.78 -9.54 1.27
CA GLN A 640 -31.09 -10.97 1.19
C GLN A 640 -31.49 -11.48 2.58
N THR A 641 -32.71 -11.98 2.72
CA THR A 641 -33.19 -12.61 3.97
C THR A 641 -34.01 -13.86 3.70
N TRP A 642 -33.98 -14.79 4.66
CA TRP A 642 -34.80 -16.02 4.67
C TRP A 642 -35.93 -15.97 5.73
N ASN A 643 -36.21 -14.79 6.31
CA ASN A 643 -37.11 -14.60 7.45
C ASN A 643 -38.39 -13.79 7.14
N THR A 644 -39.31 -13.78 8.12
CA THR A 644 -40.69 -13.24 8.12
C THR A 644 -40.89 -11.73 7.85
N ASP A 645 -39.82 -10.94 7.66
CA ASP A 645 -39.91 -9.49 7.32
C ASP A 645 -39.72 -9.24 5.80
N GLU A 646 -39.93 -10.28 4.98
CA GLU A 646 -39.68 -10.27 3.53
C GLU A 646 -40.35 -9.07 2.83
N ASP A 647 -41.62 -8.78 3.11
CA ASP A 647 -42.35 -7.67 2.47
C ASP A 647 -41.77 -6.29 2.82
N TYR A 648 -41.40 -6.06 4.09
CA TYR A 648 -40.88 -4.78 4.55
C TYR A 648 -39.52 -4.45 3.92
N LEU A 649 -38.62 -5.42 3.95
CA LEU A 649 -37.28 -5.27 3.39
C LEU A 649 -37.31 -5.25 1.87
N THR A 650 -38.25 -5.96 1.25
CA THR A 650 -38.48 -5.91 -0.20
C THR A 650 -38.91 -4.52 -0.64
N GLU A 651 -39.89 -3.90 0.03
CA GLU A 651 -40.31 -2.53 -0.27
C GLU A 651 -39.21 -1.50 -0.03
N LEU A 652 -38.37 -1.70 0.98
CA LEU A 652 -37.26 -0.79 1.27
C LEU A 652 -36.08 -0.93 0.30
N PHE A 653 -35.65 -2.13 -0.06
CA PHE A 653 -34.34 -2.32 -0.71
C PHE A 653 -34.38 -3.11 -2.02
N ASN A 654 -35.42 -3.91 -2.26
CA ASN A 654 -35.45 -4.81 -3.43
C ASN A 654 -36.33 -4.27 -4.56
N LYS A 655 -37.30 -3.39 -4.27
CA LYS A 655 -38.06 -2.67 -5.29
C LYS A 655 -37.13 -1.74 -6.09
N PRO A 656 -37.25 -1.68 -7.44
CA PRO A 656 -36.40 -0.84 -8.29
C PRO A 656 -36.38 0.63 -7.87
N ARG A 657 -35.17 1.21 -7.80
CA ARG A 657 -34.91 2.57 -7.30
C ARG A 657 -33.95 3.32 -8.18
N LEU A 658 -34.08 4.65 -8.20
CA LEU A 658 -33.13 5.51 -8.88
C LEU A 658 -32.04 5.97 -7.93
N THR A 659 -30.81 5.87 -8.41
CA THR A 659 -29.64 6.51 -7.78
C THR A 659 -29.04 7.46 -8.80
N ASN A 660 -28.61 8.63 -8.35
CA ASN A 660 -27.97 9.59 -9.24
C ASN A 660 -26.61 9.07 -9.71
N LEU A 661 -26.36 9.15 -11.02
CA LEU A 661 -25.08 8.78 -11.64
C LEU A 661 -24.41 9.98 -12.33
N GLU A 662 -25.03 11.16 -12.27
CA GLU A 662 -24.53 12.38 -12.89
C GLU A 662 -23.69 13.19 -11.90
N ALA A 663 -22.49 13.61 -12.31
CA ALA A 663 -21.65 14.51 -11.52
C ALA A 663 -21.97 15.98 -11.80
N GLY A 664 -21.67 16.88 -10.85
CA GLY A 664 -21.73 18.33 -11.07
C GLY A 664 -23.14 18.94 -11.10
N MET A 665 -24.11 18.30 -10.43
CA MET A 665 -25.49 18.78 -10.38
C MET A 665 -25.66 19.94 -9.39
N ASN A 666 -26.35 21.00 -9.82
CA ASN A 666 -26.74 22.11 -8.95
C ASN A 666 -28.17 21.92 -8.45
N LEU A 667 -28.34 21.95 -7.12
CA LEU A 667 -29.64 21.81 -6.48
C LEU A 667 -30.50 23.07 -6.68
N LYS A 668 -31.80 22.88 -6.91
CA LYS A 668 -32.73 23.99 -7.15
C LYS A 668 -33.51 24.34 -5.88
N GLY A 669 -33.80 25.62 -5.72
CA GLY A 669 -34.74 26.09 -4.69
C GLY A 669 -34.29 25.89 -3.25
N LEU A 670 -32.97 25.81 -2.99
CA LEU A 670 -32.42 25.58 -1.65
C LEU A 670 -32.94 26.57 -0.60
N SER A 671 -33.10 27.84 -0.95
CA SER A 671 -33.63 28.88 -0.05
C SER A 671 -35.07 28.61 0.42
N HIS A 672 -35.84 27.82 -0.32
CA HIS A 672 -37.19 27.42 0.06
C HIS A 672 -37.20 26.28 1.09
N LEU A 673 -36.06 25.64 1.36
CA LEU A 673 -35.96 24.53 2.32
C LEU A 673 -35.78 25.01 3.76
N ILE A 674 -35.70 26.31 4.00
CA ILE A 674 -35.86 26.89 5.35
C ILE A 674 -37.31 26.67 5.78
N GLU A 675 -37.55 26.17 6.99
CA GLU A 675 -38.88 25.72 7.48
C GLU A 675 -40.02 26.68 7.10
N SER A 676 -39.93 27.95 7.50
CA SER A 676 -40.96 28.95 7.24
C SER A 676 -41.22 29.21 5.75
N HIS A 677 -40.17 29.16 4.93
CA HIS A 677 -40.30 29.29 3.47
C HIS A 677 -40.88 28.04 2.84
N TYR A 678 -40.58 26.87 3.40
CA TYR A 678 -41.04 25.59 2.92
C TYR A 678 -42.54 25.43 3.19
N ASP A 679 -42.99 25.76 4.40
CA ASP A 679 -44.41 25.81 4.77
C ASP A 679 -45.19 26.78 3.88
N ALA A 680 -44.65 27.99 3.66
CA ALA A 680 -45.25 28.99 2.79
C ALA A 680 -45.34 28.51 1.33
N LEU A 681 -44.32 27.79 0.84
CA LEU A 681 -44.32 27.17 -0.48
C LEU A 681 -45.41 26.10 -0.59
N LEU A 682 -45.57 25.24 0.41
CA LEU A 682 -46.60 24.21 0.42
C LEU A 682 -48.02 24.81 0.49
N HIS A 683 -48.23 25.83 1.34
CA HIS A 683 -49.49 26.58 1.34
C HIS A 683 -49.80 27.18 -0.03
N LYS A 684 -48.83 27.82 -0.68
CA LYS A 684 -49.01 28.36 -2.04
C LYS A 684 -49.35 27.27 -3.05
N LYS A 685 -48.70 26.11 -2.97
CA LYS A 685 -48.98 24.98 -3.87
C LYS A 685 -50.38 24.42 -3.64
N LEU A 686 -50.82 24.28 -2.39
CA LEU A 686 -52.16 23.78 -2.04
C LEU A 686 -53.28 24.72 -2.47
N LEU A 687 -53.08 26.04 -2.36
CA LEU A 687 -54.04 27.04 -2.86
C LEU A 687 -54.26 26.96 -4.38
N LEU A 688 -53.26 26.48 -5.12
CA LEU A 688 -53.30 26.31 -6.57
C LEU A 688 -53.58 24.87 -6.98
N ALA A 689 -53.80 23.97 -6.01
CA ALA A 689 -53.91 22.55 -6.28
C ALA A 689 -55.34 22.17 -6.69
N ASN A 690 -55.46 21.30 -7.70
CA ASN A 690 -56.71 20.66 -8.05
C ASN A 690 -56.96 19.47 -7.14
N ALA A 691 -58.09 19.42 -6.44
CA ALA A 691 -58.41 18.30 -5.57
C ALA A 691 -58.85 17.08 -6.40
N ILE A 692 -58.22 15.92 -6.22
CA ILE A 692 -58.57 14.71 -6.99
C ILE A 692 -59.93 14.21 -6.54
N ASN A 693 -60.85 14.01 -7.48
CA ASN A 693 -62.18 13.48 -7.21
C ASN A 693 -62.12 12.12 -6.46
N ILE A 694 -62.93 11.99 -5.41
CA ILE A 694 -62.99 10.80 -4.55
C ILE A 694 -63.30 9.51 -5.33
N ASP A 695 -64.07 9.58 -6.43
CA ASP A 695 -64.44 8.41 -7.21
C ASP A 695 -63.25 7.84 -8.01
N VAL A 696 -62.27 8.70 -8.36
CA VAL A 696 -60.99 8.25 -8.94
C VAL A 696 -60.18 7.48 -7.90
N LEU A 697 -60.18 7.94 -6.65
CA LEU A 697 -59.48 7.28 -5.55
C LEU A 697 -60.13 5.95 -5.16
N LYS A 698 -61.46 5.89 -5.11
CA LYS A 698 -62.22 4.64 -4.84
C LYS A 698 -61.89 3.53 -5.84
N LYS A 699 -61.77 3.87 -7.13
CA LYS A 699 -61.38 2.93 -8.19
C LYS A 699 -59.99 2.33 -7.96
N CYS A 700 -59.06 3.11 -7.40
CA CYS A 700 -57.75 2.57 -7.08
C CYS A 700 -57.82 1.51 -5.98
N PHE A 701 -58.67 1.69 -4.95
CA PHE A 701 -58.81 0.69 -3.89
C PHE A 701 -59.44 -0.63 -4.36
N THR A 702 -60.15 -0.63 -5.49
CA THR A 702 -60.76 -1.84 -6.06
C THR A 702 -59.86 -2.55 -7.07
N LEU A 703 -59.00 -1.82 -7.78
CA LEU A 703 -58.01 -2.36 -8.71
C LEU A 703 -56.79 -2.90 -7.94
N LYS A 704 -56.68 -4.22 -7.80
CA LYS A 704 -55.62 -4.87 -7.02
C LYS A 704 -54.17 -4.54 -7.45
N GLU A 705 -53.94 -4.01 -8.65
CA GLU A 705 -52.60 -3.96 -9.26
C GLU A 705 -52.29 -2.71 -10.11
N GLN A 706 -53.19 -1.71 -10.20
CA GLN A 706 -52.92 -0.52 -11.03
C GLN A 706 -52.63 0.72 -10.18
N GLN A 707 -51.44 1.30 -10.40
CA GLN A 707 -51.09 2.62 -9.88
C GLN A 707 -51.92 3.69 -10.59
N LEU A 708 -52.37 4.70 -9.85
CA LEU A 708 -53.00 5.88 -10.42
C LEU A 708 -51.97 6.66 -11.23
N TYR A 709 -52.11 6.64 -12.56
CA TYR A 709 -51.34 7.48 -13.47
C TYR A 709 -52.00 8.86 -13.59
N VAL A 710 -51.34 9.89 -13.09
CA VAL A 710 -51.74 11.28 -13.30
C VAL A 710 -51.05 11.79 -14.57
N PRO A 711 -51.79 12.18 -15.64
CA PRO A 711 -51.19 12.59 -16.91
C PRO A 711 -50.24 13.78 -16.75
N VAL A 712 -49.03 13.64 -17.31
CA VAL A 712 -47.95 14.66 -17.28
C VAL A 712 -48.35 15.97 -17.99
N GLU A 713 -49.34 15.93 -18.89
CA GLU A 713 -49.85 17.15 -19.55
C GLU A 713 -50.53 18.13 -18.58
N ILE A 714 -50.95 17.65 -17.40
CA ILE A 714 -51.53 18.47 -16.34
C ILE A 714 -50.38 19.14 -15.58
N LYS A 715 -49.92 20.32 -16.06
CA LYS A 715 -48.94 21.19 -15.35
C LYS A 715 -49.48 21.80 -14.03
N SER A 716 -50.50 21.21 -13.40
CA SER A 716 -51.09 21.69 -12.15
C SER A 716 -50.79 20.73 -11.01
N VAL A 717 -50.47 21.29 -9.84
CA VAL A 717 -50.36 20.53 -8.59
C VAL A 717 -51.73 19.91 -8.28
N PHE A 718 -51.77 18.67 -7.81
CA PHE A 718 -53.00 18.07 -7.28
C PHE A 718 -52.92 17.87 -5.76
N ALA A 719 -54.07 17.81 -5.11
CA ALA A 719 -54.17 17.52 -3.69
C ALA A 719 -55.20 16.42 -3.41
N VAL A 720 -54.92 15.57 -2.42
CA VAL A 720 -55.88 14.60 -1.87
C VAL A 720 -56.09 14.92 -0.40
N TYR A 721 -57.33 15.22 -0.03
CA TYR A 721 -57.70 15.46 1.36
C TYR A 721 -58.40 14.22 1.95
N PHE A 722 -57.93 13.76 3.10
CA PHE A 722 -58.46 12.56 3.75
C PHE A 722 -58.56 12.72 5.27
N GLU A 723 -59.49 11.99 5.88
CA GLU A 723 -59.71 11.99 7.32
C GLU A 723 -58.80 10.98 8.03
N GLN A 724 -58.28 11.39 9.19
CA GLN A 724 -57.53 10.53 10.11
C GLN A 724 -58.08 10.68 11.52
N SER A 725 -58.15 9.57 12.25
CA SER A 725 -58.66 9.57 13.63
C SER A 725 -57.71 10.29 14.61
N GLY A 726 -56.43 10.39 14.25
CA GLY A 726 -55.39 11.09 14.99
C GLY A 726 -54.05 11.11 14.22
N PRO A 727 -53.01 11.78 14.74
CA PRO A 727 -51.71 11.92 14.06
C PRO A 727 -51.01 10.59 13.73
N GLU A 728 -51.23 9.56 14.55
CA GLU A 728 -50.64 8.22 14.37
C GLU A 728 -51.52 7.24 13.58
N ASP A 729 -52.72 7.65 13.14
CA ASP A 729 -53.61 6.80 12.32
C ASP A 729 -53.21 6.87 10.84
N PHE A 730 -52.27 6.02 10.44
CA PHE A 730 -51.80 5.92 9.06
C PHE A 730 -52.59 4.96 8.19
N SER A 731 -53.74 4.45 8.65
CA SER A 731 -54.47 3.36 7.98
C SER A 731 -54.89 3.74 6.56
N LEU A 732 -55.49 4.92 6.40
CA LEU A 732 -55.94 5.43 5.11
C LEU A 732 -54.77 5.95 4.26
N LEU A 733 -53.79 6.61 4.89
CA LEU A 733 -52.60 7.10 4.20
C LEU A 733 -51.78 5.96 3.58
N ASN A 734 -51.61 4.85 4.28
CA ASN A 734 -50.95 3.66 3.72
C ASN A 734 -51.66 3.12 2.47
N LYS A 735 -53.00 3.10 2.45
CA LYS A 735 -53.78 2.71 1.26
C LYS A 735 -53.57 3.71 0.10
N LEU A 736 -53.57 5.00 0.40
CA LEU A 736 -53.25 6.04 -0.59
C LEU A 736 -51.83 5.90 -1.12
N CYS A 737 -50.83 5.63 -0.27
CA CYS A 737 -49.46 5.42 -0.71
C CYS A 737 -49.37 4.30 -1.76
N LEU A 738 -50.05 3.17 -1.54
CA LEU A 738 -50.11 2.08 -2.52
C LEU A 738 -50.68 2.55 -3.86
N CYS A 739 -51.76 3.34 -3.81
CA CYS A 739 -52.38 3.90 -5.01
C CYS A 739 -51.45 4.78 -5.84
N PHE A 740 -50.60 5.55 -5.18
CA PHE A 740 -49.60 6.40 -5.83
C PHE A 740 -48.25 5.69 -6.03
N GLY A 741 -48.14 4.38 -5.81
CA GLY A 741 -46.91 3.61 -5.97
C GLY A 741 -45.81 3.95 -4.95
N LEU A 742 -46.13 4.69 -3.91
CA LEU A 742 -45.25 5.11 -2.82
C LEU A 742 -45.01 3.98 -1.83
N TYR A 743 -44.01 4.14 -0.97
CA TYR A 743 -43.69 3.18 0.08
C TYR A 743 -44.91 2.99 1.00
N SER A 744 -45.32 1.74 1.17
CA SER A 744 -46.42 1.39 2.06
C SER A 744 -46.29 -0.05 2.53
N VAL A 745 -46.28 -0.24 3.85
CA VAL A 745 -46.23 -1.56 4.48
C VAL A 745 -47.24 -1.58 5.62
N LYS A 746 -48.03 -2.66 5.70
CA LYS A 746 -49.09 -2.79 6.70
C LYS A 746 -48.53 -2.67 8.12
N GLY A 747 -49.12 -1.80 8.92
CA GLY A 747 -48.71 -1.58 10.32
C GLY A 747 -47.42 -0.78 10.48
N LYS A 748 -46.88 -0.20 9.40
CA LYS A 748 -45.73 0.72 9.45
C LYS A 748 -46.17 2.15 9.11
N ARG A 749 -45.41 3.12 9.64
CA ARG A 749 -45.56 4.54 9.31
C ARG A 749 -45.16 4.78 7.84
N PRO A 750 -45.95 5.54 7.05
CA PRO A 750 -45.56 6.03 5.73
C PRO A 750 -44.25 6.84 5.81
N ARG A 751 -43.51 6.90 4.70
CA ARG A 751 -42.20 7.57 4.66
C ARG A 751 -42.24 8.90 3.92
N ASN A 752 -41.28 9.78 4.23
CA ASN A 752 -41.10 11.14 3.73
C ASN A 752 -42.21 12.11 4.14
N LEU A 753 -42.70 11.99 5.36
CA LEU A 753 -43.70 12.89 5.90
C LEU A 753 -43.09 14.26 6.20
N HIS A 754 -43.87 15.30 6.00
CA HIS A 754 -43.63 16.65 6.50
C HIS A 754 -44.92 17.16 7.11
N LYS A 755 -45.00 17.24 8.44
CA LYS A 755 -46.18 17.58 9.22
C LYS A 755 -47.42 16.77 8.81
N GLY A 756 -47.25 15.47 8.62
CA GLY A 756 -48.32 14.55 8.20
C GLY A 756 -48.67 14.57 6.70
N VAL A 757 -47.92 15.31 5.87
CA VAL A 757 -48.14 15.44 4.43
C VAL A 757 -47.09 14.69 3.62
N ILE A 758 -47.51 13.98 2.55
CA ILE A 758 -46.61 13.33 1.58
C ILE A 758 -46.66 14.08 0.25
N ARG A 759 -45.51 14.18 -0.45
CA ARG A 759 -45.37 14.89 -1.72
C ARG A 759 -44.89 13.95 -2.82
N LYS A 760 -45.62 13.88 -3.94
CA LYS A 760 -45.27 13.14 -5.18
C LYS A 760 -46.07 13.70 -6.37
N GLU A 761 -45.46 14.57 -7.19
CA GLU A 761 -46.11 15.27 -8.32
C GLU A 761 -47.46 15.97 -7.98
N GLY A 762 -47.76 16.06 -6.68
CA GLY A 762 -49.01 16.39 -6.01
C GLY A 762 -48.85 16.14 -4.49
N ILE A 763 -49.88 16.44 -3.69
CA ILE A 763 -49.78 16.56 -2.24
C ILE A 763 -50.90 15.74 -1.55
N LEU A 764 -50.53 14.80 -0.67
CA LEU A 764 -51.48 14.00 0.13
C LEU A 764 -51.61 14.62 1.52
N VAL A 765 -52.79 15.12 1.88
CA VAL A 765 -53.04 15.94 3.08
C VAL A 765 -54.10 15.30 3.97
N GLY A 766 -53.69 14.83 5.14
CA GLY A 766 -54.59 14.24 6.14
C GLY A 766 -55.13 15.28 7.14
N SER A 767 -56.26 15.04 7.79
CA SER A 767 -56.83 15.97 8.78
C SER A 767 -56.00 16.15 10.05
N SER A 768 -55.05 15.23 10.31
CA SER A 768 -54.02 15.41 11.34
C SER A 768 -53.10 16.60 11.07
N SER A 769 -52.88 16.96 9.79
CA SER A 769 -52.04 18.08 9.36
C SER A 769 -52.79 19.41 9.45
N GLN A 770 -53.45 19.70 10.59
CA GLN A 770 -54.40 20.82 10.76
C GLN A 770 -54.00 22.12 10.04
N GLU A 771 -52.70 22.44 10.02
CA GLU A 771 -52.11 23.55 9.27
C GLU A 771 -52.38 23.53 7.75
N PHE A 772 -52.20 22.40 7.07
CA PHE A 772 -52.38 22.24 5.62
C PHE A 772 -53.80 21.82 5.26
N TYR A 773 -54.46 21.04 6.12
CA TYR A 773 -55.82 20.56 5.88
C TYR A 773 -56.86 21.69 5.74
N LYS A 774 -56.58 22.88 6.29
CA LYS A 774 -57.42 24.08 6.14
C LYS A 774 -57.62 24.55 4.69
N HIS A 775 -56.76 24.11 3.76
CA HIS A 775 -56.87 24.41 2.33
C HIS A 775 -57.84 23.47 1.59
N LYS A 776 -58.44 22.50 2.29
CA LYS A 776 -59.47 21.63 1.71
C LYS A 776 -60.64 22.48 1.21
N PRO A 777 -61.05 22.34 -0.07
CA PRO A 777 -62.24 23.04 -0.58
C PRO A 777 -63.48 22.70 0.27
N ALA A 778 -64.38 23.67 0.41
CA ALA A 778 -65.57 23.53 1.25
C ALA A 778 -66.54 22.47 0.70
N ASP A 779 -66.61 22.35 -0.63
CA ASP A 779 -67.39 21.39 -1.41
C ASP A 779 -66.70 20.03 -1.59
N TYR A 780 -65.41 19.92 -1.24
CA TYR A 780 -64.68 18.67 -1.34
C TYR A 780 -65.01 17.72 -0.17
N GLN A 781 -65.53 16.54 -0.52
CA GLN A 781 -65.74 15.45 0.42
C GLN A 781 -64.42 14.74 0.72
N ALA A 782 -63.93 14.87 1.96
CA ALA A 782 -62.73 14.19 2.40
C ALA A 782 -62.88 12.66 2.34
N LEU A 783 -61.82 11.98 1.91
CA LEU A 783 -61.80 10.52 1.88
C LEU A 783 -61.78 9.97 3.30
N THR A 784 -62.64 9.00 3.61
CA THR A 784 -62.67 8.30 4.90
C THR A 784 -62.33 6.83 4.74
N ILE A 785 -62.01 6.14 5.83
CA ILE A 785 -61.66 4.71 5.78
C ILE A 785 -62.80 3.85 5.21
N GLN A 786 -64.06 4.23 5.44
CA GLN A 786 -65.24 3.53 4.89
C GLN A 786 -65.29 3.59 3.36
N ASN A 787 -64.73 4.64 2.75
CA ASN A 787 -64.66 4.74 1.29
C ASN A 787 -63.70 3.73 0.65
N THR A 788 -62.97 2.95 1.46
CA THR A 788 -62.04 1.92 0.99
C THR A 788 -62.62 0.50 1.05
N ASP A 789 -63.84 0.34 1.57
CA ASP A 789 -64.54 -0.93 1.64
C ASP A 789 -65.32 -1.18 0.35
N LYS A 790 -65.36 -2.45 -0.10
CA LYS A 790 -65.89 -2.86 -1.41
C LYS A 790 -67.38 -2.54 -1.54
N GLU A 791 -67.74 -1.53 -2.32
CA GLU A 791 -69.03 -1.48 -3.00
C GLU A 791 -68.84 -1.86 -4.47
N ASP A 792 -69.62 -2.85 -4.91
CA ASP A 792 -69.72 -3.35 -6.28
C ASP A 792 -69.92 -2.19 -7.27
N MET A 793 -68.93 -1.94 -8.12
CA MET A 793 -69.10 -1.12 -9.31
C MET A 793 -68.55 -1.85 -10.54
N SER A 794 -69.40 -1.91 -11.56
CA SER A 794 -69.26 -2.66 -12.81
C SER A 794 -67.98 -2.36 -13.60
N ASN A 795 -67.44 -3.42 -14.20
CA ASN A 795 -66.28 -3.46 -15.10
C ASN A 795 -66.45 -2.61 -16.39
N GLU A 796 -66.37 -1.29 -16.30
CA GLU A 796 -66.13 -0.43 -17.47
C GLU A 796 -64.73 0.18 -17.41
N ALA A 797 -63.91 -0.15 -18.42
CA ALA A 797 -62.62 0.46 -18.66
C ALA A 797 -62.84 1.91 -19.10
N ILE A 798 -62.58 2.87 -18.21
CA ILE A 798 -62.70 4.30 -18.48
C ILE A 798 -61.29 4.88 -18.72
N ASP A 799 -61.17 5.64 -19.80
CA ASP A 799 -59.98 6.41 -20.15
C ASP A 799 -59.69 7.47 -19.08
N PHE A 800 -58.58 7.29 -18.36
CA PHE A 800 -58.13 8.15 -17.27
C PHE A 800 -57.85 9.59 -17.73
N SER A 801 -57.59 9.85 -19.01
CA SER A 801 -57.28 11.20 -19.51
C SER A 801 -58.44 12.21 -19.38
N LYS A 802 -59.68 11.73 -19.20
CA LYS A 802 -60.89 12.56 -19.10
C LYS A 802 -61.50 12.68 -17.70
N SER A 803 -60.91 12.02 -16.71
CA SER A 803 -61.53 11.83 -15.38
C SER A 803 -60.86 12.63 -14.24
N PHE A 804 -59.85 13.44 -14.54
CA PHE A 804 -58.98 14.11 -13.54
C PHE A 804 -59.44 15.51 -13.09
N ILE A 805 -60.58 16.01 -13.59
CA ILE A 805 -61.10 17.35 -13.27
C ILE A 805 -62.50 17.24 -12.70
#